data_AF-A0A8I2YS92-F1
#
_entry.id   AF-A0A8I2YS92-F1
#
_cell.length_a   1.000
_cell.length_b   1.000
_cell.length_c   1.000
_cell.angle_alpha   90.00
_cell.angle_beta   90.00
_cell.angle_gamma   90.00
#
_symmetry.space_group_name_H-M   'P 1'
#
loop_
_entity.id
_entity.type
_entity.pdbx_description
1 polymer ?
#
loop_
_entity_poly.entity_id
_entity_poly.type
_entity_poly.pdbx_seq_one_letter_code
_entity_poly.pdbx_strand_id
1 'polypeptide(L)'
;MKSAGFVLKSPSRAKGKQKAEDVERVIMHCDFDCFFVSAGLGGAASTSEIASASYEARAFGIKNGMSLRQARQLCPEVATIPYEFERYKSFSLQFYTILMRHADDLQAVSVDEALIDVSSAVARLKSASPLSAEDFSVTLAQTIRAQMKQATECEVSIGIAENIQLARLATRRAKPAGLFHLKDEDVRRVLEPLDIDDLHGFGHSTRQKANEKLGATNLGELMTRSKAQLCEALGKTTGETLYKAIRGIDDRKLESDKPRKSVSCDINYGIRFENNEQAKEFVYRMAEEVARRLDGISMRGRLLSLKVLKRHPNAPKEAPKFMGHGLCESFNKQMALANAHGQATSDSKDIGDHAWRLLNSWGFDPAELRGVGIHIQKLEDSRNRDVGQVKLPFQATDRKPVPKGSAPPRREIDDIPELVVQPASSQGEPTTADAPAQKYADQVGLPSLSQLDMEVLEALPDDIRKELEDEYQRRSHSPMVEAVITSPSKVVAKGLNVKRITQQLAPKSGSSLSPKKSVLFAKRDTPASASAVRTSDAELRELDIDPDVFVVLPLEMQREQLIMARHTKKGGVLTERRLVIKDTTRAPRERKSPHPTKPPPKAHRPRPPMLNRQGKQKGEKVSFTETDDVQRVIEAWVEGFEKHPPNQKDVNFFCKFLVQSVEFSDAGMEKTIAVMRWWLVLLRRRWGAHEEDQSEVDQAAQRVTSEVVGKAWWKAFREVKGRVDVAARKRFGGTLALT
;
A
#
# COMPACT_ATOMS: atom_id res chain seq x y z
N MET A 1 -26.39 31.64 82.67
CA MET A 1 -27.23 32.27 81.62
C MET A 1 -26.41 32.37 80.34
N LYS A 2 -26.91 31.82 79.22
CA LYS A 2 -26.49 32.06 77.80
C LYS A 2 -25.02 31.72 77.48
N SER A 3 -24.57 31.24 76.32
CA SER A 3 -25.11 31.03 74.97
C SER A 3 -23.98 30.40 74.13
N ALA A 4 -24.32 29.55 73.16
CA ALA A 4 -23.67 29.33 71.85
C ALA A 4 -23.94 27.87 71.42
N GLY A 5 -24.45 27.52 70.25
CA GLY A 5 -24.58 28.24 68.99
C GLY A 5 -24.27 27.24 67.87
N PHE A 6 -25.31 26.64 67.28
CA PHE A 6 -25.21 25.71 66.14
C PHE A 6 -24.75 26.45 64.87
N VAL A 7 -23.81 25.88 64.12
CA VAL A 7 -23.62 26.16 62.69
C VAL A 7 -23.42 24.84 61.94
N LEU A 8 -24.39 24.52 61.09
CA LEU A 8 -24.39 23.43 60.11
C LEU A 8 -23.40 23.73 58.98
N LYS A 9 -22.51 22.78 58.66
CA LYS A 9 -21.77 22.72 57.38
C LYS A 9 -22.32 21.55 56.56
N SER A 10 -22.76 21.89 55.35
CA SER A 10 -23.26 21.00 54.30
C SER A 10 -22.19 20.02 53.80
N PRO A 11 -22.55 18.76 53.48
CA PRO A 11 -21.61 17.80 52.91
C PRO A 11 -21.35 18.14 51.43
N SER A 12 -20.08 18.33 51.11
CA SER A 12 -19.60 18.53 49.75
C SER A 12 -19.80 17.25 48.92
N ARG A 13 -20.39 17.45 47.74
CA ARG A 13 -20.72 16.43 46.74
C ARG A 13 -19.42 15.82 46.19
N ALA A 14 -18.97 14.71 46.78
CA ALA A 14 -17.88 13.92 46.24
C ALA A 14 -18.32 13.33 44.89
N LYS A 15 -17.64 13.72 43.81
CA LYS A 15 -17.77 13.06 42.50
C LYS A 15 -17.27 11.63 42.63
N GLY A 16 -18.18 10.70 42.86
CA GLY A 16 -17.91 9.26 42.74
C GLY A 16 -17.37 8.97 41.35
N LYS A 17 -16.15 8.43 41.27
CA LYS A 17 -15.72 7.65 40.11
C LYS A 17 -16.71 6.51 39.98
N GLN A 18 -17.57 6.54 38.96
CA GLN A 18 -18.29 5.35 38.53
C GLN A 18 -17.22 4.28 38.23
N LYS A 19 -17.25 3.22 39.03
CA LYS A 19 -16.53 1.97 38.75
C LYS A 19 -17.10 1.51 37.40
N ALA A 20 -16.29 1.54 36.34
CA ALA A 20 -16.70 0.96 35.07
C ALA A 20 -17.15 -0.48 35.36
N GLU A 21 -18.36 -0.85 34.94
CA GLU A 21 -18.81 -2.23 35.01
C GLU A 21 -17.76 -3.11 34.34
N ASP A 22 -17.45 -4.24 34.98
CA ASP A 22 -16.41 -5.18 34.59
C ASP A 22 -16.91 -5.94 33.36
N VAL A 23 -16.92 -5.27 32.20
CA VAL A 23 -17.28 -5.89 30.93
C VAL A 23 -16.19 -6.89 30.60
N GLU A 24 -16.57 -8.17 30.62
CA GLU A 24 -15.74 -9.30 30.20
C GLU A 24 -15.08 -8.98 28.86
N ARG A 25 -13.74 -8.99 28.85
CA ARG A 25 -12.97 -8.62 27.67
C ARG A 25 -12.98 -9.79 26.69
N VAL A 26 -13.35 -9.53 25.43
CA VAL A 26 -13.34 -10.56 24.38
C VAL A 26 -12.43 -10.11 23.24
N ILE A 27 -11.28 -10.78 23.13
CA ILE A 27 -10.32 -10.59 22.05
C ILE A 27 -10.46 -11.70 21.02
N MET A 28 -10.57 -11.32 19.75
CA MET A 28 -10.49 -12.25 18.63
C MET A 28 -9.20 -12.02 17.85
N HIS A 29 -8.48 -13.09 17.60
CA HIS A 29 -7.36 -13.13 16.68
C HIS A 29 -7.82 -13.79 15.38
N CYS A 30 -7.78 -13.04 14.28
CA CYS A 30 -8.28 -13.44 12.97
C CYS A 30 -7.11 -13.58 12.00
N ASP A 31 -7.02 -14.72 11.32
CA ASP A 31 -5.88 -15.05 10.45
C ASP A 31 -6.35 -15.93 9.27
N PHE A 32 -6.08 -15.49 8.03
CA PHE A 32 -6.39 -16.29 6.83
C PHE A 32 -5.67 -17.63 6.80
N ASP A 33 -6.34 -18.64 6.27
CA ASP A 33 -5.74 -19.94 6.10
C ASP A 33 -4.91 -20.02 4.83
N CYS A 34 -3.62 -20.33 4.99
CA CYS A 34 -2.62 -20.44 3.92
C CYS A 34 -2.70 -19.33 2.87
N PHE A 35 -2.86 -18.08 3.31
CA PHE A 35 -3.27 -16.91 2.53
C PHE A 35 -2.77 -16.83 1.07
N PHE A 36 -1.45 -16.87 0.83
CA PHE A 36 -0.92 -16.75 -0.53
C PHE A 36 -1.27 -17.91 -1.46
N VAL A 37 -1.57 -19.09 -0.92
CA VAL A 37 -2.07 -20.22 -1.71
C VAL A 37 -3.56 -20.06 -1.96
N SER A 38 -4.34 -19.75 -0.92
CA SER A 38 -5.80 -19.59 -1.03
C SER A 38 -6.21 -18.45 -1.96
N ALA A 39 -5.39 -17.41 -2.06
CA ALA A 39 -5.65 -16.26 -2.92
C ALA A 39 -5.05 -16.38 -4.34
N GLY A 40 -4.15 -17.35 -4.59
CA GLY A 40 -3.45 -17.47 -5.87
C GLY A 40 -4.17 -18.39 -6.88
N LEU A 41 -4.09 -18.05 -8.16
CA LEU A 41 -4.53 -18.87 -9.29
C LEU A 41 -3.27 -19.41 -9.98
N GLY A 42 -3.18 -20.74 -10.13
CA GLY A 42 -1.98 -21.49 -10.53
C GLY A 42 -1.14 -20.91 -11.68
N GLY A 43 0.17 -21.19 -11.68
CA GLY A 43 1.10 -20.71 -12.69
C GLY A 43 2.53 -21.22 -12.54
N ALA A 44 3.45 -20.73 -13.36
CA ALA A 44 4.77 -21.32 -13.57
C ALA A 44 5.70 -21.36 -12.34
N ALA A 45 6.61 -22.34 -12.34
CA ALA A 45 7.44 -22.72 -11.22
C ALA A 45 8.57 -21.74 -10.88
N SER A 46 8.72 -21.47 -9.58
CA SER A 46 9.90 -20.82 -8.98
C SER A 46 10.84 -21.87 -8.39
N THR A 47 12.12 -21.57 -8.19
CA THR A 47 13.09 -22.40 -7.44
C THR A 47 13.31 -21.91 -5.99
N SER A 48 12.50 -20.94 -5.56
CA SER A 48 12.66 -20.22 -4.29
C SER A 48 12.22 -20.98 -3.04
N GLU A 49 12.24 -20.28 -1.91
CA GLU A 49 11.55 -20.69 -0.68
C GLU A 49 10.03 -20.60 -0.88
N ILE A 50 9.32 -21.45 -0.13
CA ILE A 50 7.86 -21.49 -0.07
C ILE A 50 7.39 -20.43 0.91
N ALA A 51 6.73 -19.37 0.43
CA ALA A 51 6.14 -18.39 1.35
C ALA A 51 4.91 -18.94 2.08
N SER A 52 4.07 -19.71 1.39
CA SER A 52 2.90 -20.36 1.96
C SER A 52 2.69 -21.73 1.34
N ALA A 53 2.34 -22.72 2.17
CA ALA A 53 1.93 -24.05 1.76
C ALA A 53 0.47 -24.31 2.18
N SER A 54 -0.29 -24.99 1.32
CA SER A 54 -1.66 -25.45 1.63
C SER A 54 -1.67 -26.52 2.72
N TYR A 55 -2.83 -26.79 3.32
CA TYR A 55 -2.93 -27.80 4.38
C TYR A 55 -2.70 -29.22 3.86
N GLU A 56 -3.05 -29.49 2.60
CA GLU A 56 -2.75 -30.74 1.90
C GLU A 56 -1.23 -30.91 1.78
N ALA A 57 -0.50 -29.88 1.36
CA ALA A 57 0.96 -29.93 1.31
C ALA A 57 1.59 -30.08 2.70
N ARG A 58 1.02 -29.42 3.72
CA ARG A 58 1.49 -29.54 5.12
C ARG A 58 1.31 -30.95 5.68
N ALA A 59 0.32 -31.72 5.21
CA ALA A 59 0.16 -33.12 5.60
C ALA A 59 1.37 -33.99 5.19
N PHE A 60 2.09 -33.62 4.12
CA PHE A 60 3.36 -34.23 3.71
C PHE A 60 4.58 -33.66 4.45
N GLY A 61 4.39 -32.80 5.45
CA GLY A 61 5.46 -32.18 6.22
C GLY A 61 6.07 -30.93 5.59
N ILE A 62 5.52 -30.43 4.49
CA ILE A 62 5.95 -29.17 3.87
C ILE A 62 5.57 -28.00 4.79
N LYS A 63 6.49 -27.04 4.98
CA LYS A 63 6.30 -25.90 5.88
C LYS A 63 6.62 -24.58 5.17
N ASN A 64 5.99 -23.49 5.60
CA ASN A 64 6.36 -22.15 5.17
C ASN A 64 7.84 -21.88 5.52
N GLY A 65 8.58 -21.22 4.63
CA GLY A 65 10.02 -20.98 4.74
C GLY A 65 10.91 -22.13 4.26
N MET A 66 10.34 -23.31 3.96
CA MET A 66 11.10 -24.43 3.41
C MET A 66 11.52 -24.15 1.95
N SER A 67 12.69 -24.67 1.55
CA SER A 67 13.11 -24.60 0.14
C SER A 67 12.25 -25.51 -0.74
N LEU A 68 11.97 -25.10 -1.99
CA LEU A 68 11.21 -25.95 -2.90
C LEU A 68 11.89 -27.29 -3.17
N ARG A 69 13.23 -27.34 -3.16
CA ARG A 69 13.98 -28.61 -3.30
C ARG A 69 13.61 -29.59 -2.18
N GLN A 70 13.59 -29.13 -0.92
CA GLN A 70 13.19 -29.98 0.21
C GLN A 70 11.72 -30.37 0.11
N ALA A 71 10.84 -29.45 -0.28
CA ALA A 71 9.43 -29.77 -0.45
C ALA A 71 9.19 -30.82 -1.55
N ARG A 72 9.92 -30.77 -2.67
CA ARG A 72 9.86 -31.80 -3.72
C ARG A 72 10.44 -33.15 -3.28
N GLN A 73 11.36 -33.16 -2.33
CA GLN A 73 11.83 -34.41 -1.72
C GLN A 73 10.75 -35.04 -0.83
N LEU A 74 9.94 -34.22 -0.14
CA LEU A 74 8.82 -34.69 0.68
C LEU A 74 7.60 -35.07 -0.17
N CYS A 75 7.29 -34.29 -1.20
CA CYS A 75 6.19 -34.52 -2.14
C CYS A 75 6.63 -34.15 -3.56
N PRO A 76 7.01 -35.13 -4.39
CA PRO A 76 7.44 -34.89 -5.77
C PRO A 76 6.38 -34.22 -6.66
N GLU A 77 5.10 -34.42 -6.35
CA GLU A 77 3.95 -33.88 -7.08
C GLU A 77 3.55 -32.46 -6.64
N VAL A 78 4.33 -31.82 -5.76
CA VAL A 78 3.98 -30.49 -5.23
C VAL A 78 3.84 -29.45 -6.35
N ALA A 79 2.63 -28.89 -6.46
CA ALA A 79 2.33 -27.80 -7.38
C ALA A 79 2.83 -26.46 -6.83
N THR A 80 3.27 -25.57 -7.72
CA THR A 80 3.71 -24.21 -7.38
C THR A 80 2.74 -23.18 -7.96
N ILE A 81 2.53 -22.08 -7.25
CA ILE A 81 1.68 -20.96 -7.66
C ILE A 81 2.50 -19.66 -7.57
N PRO A 82 2.48 -18.78 -8.58
CA PRO A 82 3.20 -17.51 -8.54
C PRO A 82 2.54 -16.51 -7.58
N TYR A 83 3.25 -15.43 -7.23
CA TYR A 83 2.72 -14.38 -6.36
C TYR A 83 1.79 -13.42 -7.09
N GLU A 84 0.59 -13.20 -6.55
CA GLU A 84 -0.39 -12.20 -7.01
C GLU A 84 -0.53 -11.03 -6.01
N PHE A 85 0.49 -10.17 -5.91
CA PHE A 85 0.56 -9.14 -4.87
C PHE A 85 -0.64 -8.16 -4.82
N GLU A 86 -1.17 -7.74 -5.98
CA GLU A 86 -2.33 -6.84 -6.02
C GLU A 86 -3.60 -7.51 -5.48
N ARG A 87 -3.78 -8.81 -5.73
CA ARG A 87 -4.91 -9.57 -5.19
C ARG A 87 -4.79 -9.73 -3.68
N TYR A 88 -3.59 -10.05 -3.19
CA TYR A 88 -3.33 -10.12 -1.75
C TYR A 88 -3.65 -8.80 -1.05
N LYS A 89 -3.29 -7.68 -1.66
CA LYS A 89 -3.60 -6.34 -1.16
C LYS A 89 -5.11 -6.06 -1.16
N SER A 90 -5.82 -6.42 -2.23
CA SER A 90 -7.28 -6.29 -2.32
C SER A 90 -7.99 -7.09 -1.21
N PHE A 91 -7.61 -8.36 -1.03
CA PHE A 91 -8.21 -9.23 -0.01
C PHE A 91 -7.88 -8.75 1.41
N SER A 92 -6.65 -8.30 1.65
CA SER A 92 -6.27 -7.66 2.90
C SER A 92 -7.15 -6.45 3.21
N LEU A 93 -7.40 -5.58 2.23
CA LEU A 93 -8.27 -4.41 2.43
C LEU A 93 -9.70 -4.80 2.80
N GLN A 94 -10.26 -5.81 2.13
CA GLN A 94 -11.60 -6.32 2.43
C GLN A 94 -11.65 -6.93 3.84
N PHE A 95 -10.64 -7.71 4.21
CA PHE A 95 -10.48 -8.30 5.53
C PHE A 95 -10.51 -7.23 6.63
N TYR A 96 -9.63 -6.23 6.55
CA TYR A 96 -9.63 -5.15 7.53
C TYR A 96 -10.93 -4.35 7.55
N THR A 97 -11.56 -4.15 6.38
CA THR A 97 -12.84 -3.42 6.27
C THR A 97 -13.97 -4.15 6.99
N ILE A 98 -14.07 -5.48 6.85
CA ILE A 98 -15.10 -6.27 7.51
C ILE A 98 -14.85 -6.30 9.02
N LEU A 99 -13.60 -6.52 9.47
CA LEU A 99 -13.29 -6.55 10.91
C LEU A 99 -13.64 -5.25 11.64
N MET A 100 -13.34 -4.09 11.03
CA MET A 100 -13.66 -2.78 11.64
C MET A 100 -15.16 -2.52 11.83
N ARG A 101 -16.06 -3.24 11.15
CA ARG A 101 -17.51 -3.09 11.35
C ARG A 101 -17.96 -3.67 12.69
N HIS A 102 -17.21 -4.64 13.22
CA HIS A 102 -17.55 -5.38 14.43
C HIS A 102 -16.67 -5.01 15.62
N ALA A 103 -15.44 -4.53 15.36
CA ALA A 103 -14.43 -4.26 16.37
C ALA A 103 -14.63 -2.91 17.07
N ASP A 104 -14.51 -2.93 18.40
CA ASP A 104 -14.34 -1.72 19.23
C ASP A 104 -12.96 -1.10 19.01
N ASP A 105 -11.96 -1.97 18.93
CA ASP A 105 -10.57 -1.60 18.68
C ASP A 105 -9.89 -2.67 17.83
N LEU A 106 -8.94 -2.26 16.98
CA LEU A 106 -8.30 -3.14 16.01
C LEU A 106 -6.81 -2.85 15.91
N GLN A 107 -6.01 -3.90 16.08
CA GLN A 107 -4.58 -3.90 15.86
C GLN A 107 -4.21 -4.76 14.66
N ALA A 108 -3.75 -4.10 13.60
CA ALA A 108 -3.18 -4.76 12.42
C ALA A 108 -1.84 -5.44 12.74
N VAL A 109 -1.76 -6.74 12.47
CA VAL A 109 -0.54 -7.53 12.71
C VAL A 109 0.24 -7.71 11.41
N SER A 110 -0.39 -8.29 10.39
CA SER A 110 0.15 -8.52 9.06
C SER A 110 -0.89 -8.18 7.98
N VAL A 111 -0.60 -8.48 6.71
CA VAL A 111 -1.57 -8.33 5.61
C VAL A 111 -2.79 -9.25 5.75
N ASP A 112 -2.65 -10.36 6.46
CA ASP A 112 -3.63 -11.43 6.56
C ASP A 112 -4.04 -11.75 8.01
N GLU A 113 -3.52 -11.00 8.99
CA GLU A 113 -3.68 -11.25 10.41
C GLU A 113 -4.02 -9.96 11.18
N ALA A 114 -5.03 -10.03 12.03
CA ALA A 114 -5.45 -8.92 12.89
C ALA A 114 -5.92 -9.39 14.27
N LEU A 115 -5.77 -8.50 15.24
CA LEU A 115 -6.37 -8.62 16.57
C LEU A 115 -7.50 -7.60 16.70
N ILE A 116 -8.67 -8.03 17.16
CA ILE A 116 -9.81 -7.16 17.42
C ILE A 116 -10.34 -7.35 18.84
N ASP A 117 -10.78 -6.26 19.44
CA ASP A 117 -11.58 -6.26 20.66
C ASP A 117 -13.05 -6.14 20.26
N VAL A 118 -13.87 -7.08 20.71
CA VAL A 118 -15.31 -7.14 20.39
C VAL A 118 -16.18 -7.18 21.65
N SER A 119 -15.63 -6.75 22.78
CA SER A 119 -16.28 -6.82 24.09
C SER A 119 -17.66 -6.14 24.08
N SER A 120 -17.79 -4.97 23.45
CA SER A 120 -19.07 -4.26 23.37
C SER A 120 -20.05 -4.91 22.40
N ALA A 121 -19.55 -5.49 21.31
CA ALA A 121 -20.38 -6.19 20.33
C ALA A 121 -20.99 -7.45 20.95
N VAL A 122 -20.20 -8.22 21.69
CA VAL A 122 -20.67 -9.39 22.44
C VAL A 122 -21.65 -8.98 23.54
N ALA A 123 -21.37 -7.91 24.29
CA ALA A 123 -22.28 -7.41 25.33
C ALA A 123 -23.65 -6.99 24.76
N ARG A 124 -23.69 -6.36 23.58
CA ARG A 124 -24.94 -6.01 22.89
C ARG A 124 -25.73 -7.23 22.44
N LEU A 125 -25.05 -8.29 21.98
CA LEU A 125 -25.71 -9.54 21.60
C LEU A 125 -26.29 -10.26 22.83
N LYS A 126 -25.53 -10.29 23.93
CA LYS A 126 -25.98 -10.81 25.23
C LYS A 126 -27.22 -10.07 25.74
N SER A 127 -27.27 -8.75 25.62
CA SER A 127 -28.42 -7.96 26.08
C SER A 127 -29.66 -8.09 25.19
N ALA A 128 -29.48 -8.34 23.89
CA ALA A 128 -30.59 -8.54 22.95
C ALA A 128 -31.27 -9.90 23.11
N SER A 129 -30.56 -10.93 23.59
CA SER A 129 -31.09 -12.28 23.80
C SER A 129 -30.60 -12.91 25.10
N PRO A 130 -31.02 -12.42 26.28
CA PRO A 130 -30.48 -12.83 27.57
C PRO A 130 -30.82 -14.27 27.99
N LEU A 131 -31.73 -14.94 27.28
CA LEU A 131 -32.21 -16.31 27.58
C LEU A 131 -31.54 -17.40 26.73
N SER A 132 -30.65 -17.04 25.79
CA SER A 132 -29.94 -18.04 24.99
C SER A 132 -28.76 -18.63 25.77
N ALA A 133 -28.65 -19.96 25.78
CA ALA A 133 -27.49 -20.68 26.32
C ALA A 133 -26.28 -20.65 25.37
N GLU A 134 -26.39 -19.95 24.23
CA GLU A 134 -25.35 -19.90 23.21
C GLU A 134 -24.20 -18.95 23.57
N ASP A 135 -23.01 -19.33 23.12
CA ASP A 135 -21.81 -18.51 23.24
C ASP A 135 -21.82 -17.40 22.18
N PHE A 136 -22.27 -16.20 22.57
CA PHE A 136 -22.36 -15.05 21.67
C PHE A 136 -21.03 -14.67 21.01
N SER A 137 -19.89 -14.94 21.66
CA SER A 137 -18.58 -14.70 21.08
C SER A 137 -18.34 -15.62 19.88
N VAL A 138 -18.74 -16.89 20.00
CA VAL A 138 -18.68 -17.86 18.90
C VAL A 138 -19.62 -17.46 17.75
N THR A 139 -20.85 -17.06 18.05
CA THR A 139 -21.83 -16.62 17.03
C THR A 139 -21.33 -15.41 16.24
N LEU A 140 -20.73 -14.42 16.93
CA LEU A 140 -20.12 -13.26 16.26
C LEU A 140 -18.94 -13.68 15.38
N ALA A 141 -18.05 -14.56 15.87
CA ALA A 141 -16.93 -15.07 15.09
C ALA A 141 -17.40 -15.83 13.84
N GLN A 142 -18.43 -16.67 13.94
CA GLN A 142 -19.03 -17.36 12.79
C GLN A 142 -19.57 -16.37 11.75
N THR A 143 -20.24 -15.31 12.21
CA THR A 143 -20.74 -14.23 11.34
C THR A 143 -19.58 -13.56 10.58
N ILE A 144 -18.50 -13.23 11.28
CA ILE A 144 -17.30 -12.63 10.67
C ILE A 144 -16.71 -13.59 9.63
N ARG A 145 -16.53 -14.87 9.96
CA ARG A 145 -15.99 -15.87 9.02
C ARG A 145 -16.85 -16.01 7.77
N ALA A 146 -18.17 -16.07 7.91
CA ALA A 146 -19.09 -16.16 6.78
C ALA A 146 -18.98 -14.92 5.86
N GLN A 147 -18.91 -13.72 6.44
CA GLN A 147 -18.70 -12.48 5.69
C GLN A 147 -17.36 -12.47 4.94
N MET A 148 -16.29 -12.96 5.57
CA MET A 148 -14.97 -13.07 4.92
C MET A 148 -15.01 -14.05 3.76
N LYS A 149 -15.60 -15.23 3.96
CA LYS A 149 -15.72 -16.25 2.93
C LYS A 149 -16.52 -15.74 1.74
N GLN A 150 -17.61 -15.03 1.98
CA GLN A 150 -18.44 -14.45 0.93
C GLN A 150 -17.69 -13.35 0.15
N ALA A 151 -16.89 -12.52 0.81
CA ALA A 151 -16.19 -11.40 0.17
C ALA A 151 -14.93 -11.83 -0.59
N THR A 152 -14.17 -12.78 -0.04
CA THR A 152 -12.80 -13.10 -0.49
C THR A 152 -12.65 -14.52 -1.04
N GLU A 153 -13.67 -15.37 -0.92
CA GLU A 153 -13.63 -16.82 -1.21
C GLU A 153 -12.64 -17.61 -0.35
N CYS A 154 -11.88 -16.94 0.52
CA CYS A 154 -10.85 -17.51 1.37
C CYS A 154 -11.40 -17.81 2.77
N GLU A 155 -10.85 -18.86 3.40
CA GLU A 155 -11.15 -19.21 4.78
C GLU A 155 -10.32 -18.38 5.76
N VAL A 156 -10.93 -18.00 6.88
CA VAL A 156 -10.29 -17.35 8.02
C VAL A 156 -10.52 -18.20 9.26
N SER A 157 -9.48 -18.47 10.01
CA SER A 157 -9.58 -19.08 11.33
C SER A 157 -9.58 -18.00 12.41
N ILE A 158 -10.44 -18.17 13.42
CA ILE A 158 -10.61 -17.20 14.50
C ILE A 158 -10.41 -17.86 15.86
N GLY A 159 -9.44 -17.37 16.63
CA GLY A 159 -9.28 -17.72 18.04
C GLY A 159 -9.87 -16.64 18.94
N ILE A 160 -10.65 -17.06 19.93
CA ILE A 160 -11.34 -16.19 20.88
C ILE A 160 -10.76 -16.45 22.28
N ALA A 161 -10.42 -15.40 23.02
CA ALA A 161 -10.02 -15.49 24.43
C ALA A 161 -10.10 -14.12 25.13
N GLU A 162 -9.80 -14.07 26.43
CA GLU A 162 -9.83 -12.84 27.22
C GLU A 162 -8.66 -11.88 26.95
N ASN A 163 -7.56 -12.41 26.40
CA ASN A 163 -6.36 -11.63 26.13
C ASN A 163 -5.65 -12.04 24.83
N ILE A 164 -4.67 -11.21 24.43
CA ILE A 164 -4.00 -11.32 23.12
C ILE A 164 -3.22 -12.62 22.99
N GLN A 165 -2.48 -13.02 24.03
CA GLN A 165 -1.67 -14.24 24.00
C GLN A 165 -2.56 -15.48 23.81
N LEU A 166 -3.63 -15.58 24.59
CA LEU A 166 -4.56 -16.70 24.55
C LEU A 166 -5.35 -16.73 23.23
N ALA A 167 -5.76 -15.58 22.70
CA ALA A 167 -6.48 -15.52 21.42
C ALA A 167 -5.61 -16.02 20.24
N ARG A 168 -4.31 -15.68 20.25
CA ARG A 168 -3.34 -16.22 19.29
C ARG A 168 -3.20 -17.74 19.40
N LEU A 169 -3.10 -18.25 20.63
CA LEU A 169 -3.00 -19.67 20.88
C LEU A 169 -4.27 -20.42 20.46
N ALA A 170 -5.44 -19.85 20.76
CA ALA A 170 -6.73 -20.35 20.32
C ALA A 170 -6.81 -20.45 18.79
N THR A 171 -6.26 -19.46 18.07
CA THR A 171 -6.25 -19.48 16.60
C THR A 171 -5.39 -20.61 16.05
N ARG A 172 -4.23 -20.89 16.67
CA ARG A 172 -3.39 -22.02 16.27
C ARG A 172 -4.14 -23.35 16.37
N ARG A 173 -4.99 -23.51 17.38
CA ARG A 173 -5.85 -24.69 17.56
C ARG A 173 -7.09 -24.68 16.65
N ALA A 174 -7.57 -23.50 16.26
CA ALA A 174 -8.69 -23.34 15.35
C ALA A 174 -8.34 -23.68 13.89
N LYS A 175 -7.08 -23.50 13.47
CA LYS A 175 -6.65 -23.75 12.09
C LYS A 175 -6.68 -25.25 11.74
N PRO A 176 -7.11 -25.65 10.52
CA PRO A 176 -7.63 -24.83 9.41
C PRO A 176 -9.13 -24.57 9.47
N ALA A 177 -9.58 -23.46 8.86
CA ALA A 177 -10.98 -23.10 8.60
C ALA A 177 -11.90 -23.33 9.82
N GLY A 178 -11.40 -22.99 11.00
CA GLY A 178 -12.08 -23.28 12.26
C GLY A 178 -12.25 -22.06 13.15
N LEU A 179 -12.93 -22.28 14.26
CA LEU A 179 -13.02 -21.34 15.36
C LEU A 179 -12.73 -22.09 16.65
N PHE A 180 -12.10 -21.41 17.61
CA PHE A 180 -11.86 -21.98 18.92
C PHE A 180 -11.95 -20.89 19.98
N HIS A 181 -12.81 -21.10 20.98
CA HIS A 181 -12.93 -20.23 22.14
C HIS A 181 -12.19 -20.86 23.31
N LEU A 182 -11.08 -20.23 23.71
CA LEU A 182 -10.29 -20.66 24.86
C LEU A 182 -10.81 -19.94 26.12
N LYS A 183 -11.60 -20.66 26.91
CA LYS A 183 -12.11 -20.23 28.22
C LYS A 183 -11.05 -20.40 29.31
N ASP A 184 -11.14 -19.59 30.36
CA ASP A 184 -10.22 -19.59 31.49
C ASP A 184 -10.02 -20.95 32.17
N GLU A 185 -11.10 -21.73 32.29
CA GLU A 185 -11.07 -23.08 32.85
C GLU A 185 -10.18 -24.05 32.05
N ASP A 186 -10.04 -23.82 30.75
CA ASP A 186 -9.27 -24.67 29.83
C ASP A 186 -7.83 -24.20 29.63
N VAL A 187 -7.49 -22.96 30.00
CA VAL A 187 -6.20 -22.33 29.72
C VAL A 187 -5.03 -23.19 30.18
N ARG A 188 -5.08 -23.70 31.41
CA ARG A 188 -4.00 -24.51 31.97
C ARG A 188 -3.79 -25.80 31.18
N ARG A 189 -4.88 -26.52 30.89
CA ARG A 189 -4.87 -27.78 30.12
C ARG A 189 -4.32 -27.58 28.71
N VAL A 190 -4.58 -26.42 28.10
CA VAL A 190 -4.10 -26.09 26.75
C VAL A 190 -2.63 -25.66 26.77
N LEU A 191 -2.16 -24.96 27.81
CA LEU A 191 -0.79 -24.47 27.89
C LEU A 191 0.23 -25.55 28.27
N GLU A 192 -0.08 -26.43 29.21
CA GLU A 192 0.84 -27.45 29.73
C GLU A 192 1.57 -28.29 28.66
N PRO A 193 0.91 -28.82 27.62
CA PRO A 193 1.59 -29.65 26.63
C PRO A 193 2.45 -28.88 25.61
N LEU A 194 2.37 -27.55 25.58
CA LEU A 194 3.06 -26.73 24.57
C LEU A 194 4.53 -26.52 24.90
N ASP A 195 5.31 -26.18 23.88
CA ASP A 195 6.69 -25.74 24.03
C ASP A 195 6.79 -24.21 24.14
N ILE A 196 7.92 -23.72 24.68
CA ILE A 196 8.16 -22.29 24.87
C ILE A 196 8.06 -21.47 23.56
N ASP A 197 8.48 -22.02 22.42
CA ASP A 197 8.40 -21.33 21.12
C ASP A 197 7.02 -21.39 20.45
N ASP A 198 6.05 -22.06 21.08
CA ASP A 198 4.65 -21.94 20.67
C ASP A 198 4.04 -20.60 21.12
N LEU A 199 4.60 -19.98 22.16
CA LEU A 199 4.18 -18.69 22.67
C LEU A 199 4.70 -17.54 21.78
N HIS A 200 3.80 -16.63 21.43
CA HIS A 200 4.17 -15.33 20.85
C HIS A 200 5.32 -14.66 21.64
N GLY A 201 6.32 -14.15 20.93
CA GLY A 201 7.47 -13.46 21.51
C GLY A 201 8.64 -14.36 21.96
N PHE A 202 8.47 -15.68 21.88
CA PHE A 202 9.50 -16.67 22.21
C PHE A 202 9.87 -17.44 20.94
N GLY A 203 11.13 -17.37 20.53
CA GLY A 203 11.62 -18.06 19.33
C GLY A 203 12.71 -19.09 19.66
N HIS A 204 13.32 -19.66 18.61
CA HIS A 204 14.35 -20.69 18.74
C HIS A 204 15.49 -20.33 19.68
N SER A 205 15.96 -19.08 19.69
CA SER A 205 17.03 -18.65 20.61
C SER A 205 16.59 -18.71 22.08
N THR A 206 15.34 -18.34 22.38
CA THR A 206 14.83 -18.42 23.75
C THR A 206 14.59 -19.88 24.16
N ARG A 207 14.08 -20.71 23.25
CA ARG A 207 13.96 -22.16 23.44
C ARG A 207 15.31 -22.81 23.74
N GLN A 208 16.32 -22.50 22.94
CA GLN A 208 17.68 -23.01 23.15
C GLN A 208 18.23 -22.60 24.51
N LYS A 209 18.13 -21.31 24.88
CA LYS A 209 18.58 -20.82 26.19
C LYS A 209 17.82 -21.46 27.36
N ALA A 210 16.51 -21.67 27.21
CA ALA A 210 15.70 -22.36 28.21
C ALA A 210 16.16 -23.81 28.38
N ASN A 211 16.40 -24.52 27.28
CA ASN A 211 16.93 -25.88 27.31
C ASN A 211 18.32 -25.93 27.98
N GLU A 212 19.24 -25.06 27.57
CA GLU A 212 20.61 -25.04 28.10
C GLU A 212 20.69 -24.68 29.58
N LYS A 213 19.87 -23.74 30.06
CA LYS A 213 19.96 -23.21 31.43
C LYS A 213 18.95 -23.79 32.41
N LEU A 214 17.77 -24.19 31.95
CA LEU A 214 16.67 -24.69 32.79
C LEU A 214 16.41 -26.19 32.60
N GLY A 215 16.99 -26.79 31.55
CA GLY A 215 16.80 -28.21 31.20
C GLY A 215 15.41 -28.56 30.70
N ALA A 216 14.58 -27.55 30.39
CA ALA A 216 13.17 -27.72 30.05
C ALA A 216 12.75 -26.72 28.95
N THR A 217 11.95 -27.21 27.99
CA THR A 217 11.30 -26.37 26.96
C THR A 217 9.78 -26.36 27.08
N ASN A 218 9.21 -27.41 27.67
CA ASN A 218 7.78 -27.57 27.84
C ASN A 218 7.23 -26.58 28.89
N LEU A 219 6.07 -25.99 28.60
CA LEU A 219 5.48 -24.96 29.45
C LEU A 219 5.02 -25.49 30.82
N GLY A 220 4.52 -26.73 30.89
CA GLY A 220 4.12 -27.38 32.15
C GLY A 220 5.30 -27.53 33.11
N GLU A 221 6.47 -27.97 32.62
CA GLU A 221 7.69 -28.04 33.42
C GLU A 221 8.19 -26.65 33.83
N LEU A 222 8.19 -25.69 32.90
CA LEU A 222 8.60 -24.31 33.17
C LEU A 222 7.68 -23.62 34.18
N MET A 223 6.41 -24.02 34.29
CA MET A 223 5.46 -23.48 35.26
C MET A 223 5.89 -23.76 36.71
N THR A 224 6.63 -24.85 36.96
CA THR A 224 7.15 -25.21 38.29
C THR A 224 8.32 -24.33 38.74
N ARG A 225 8.96 -23.60 37.81
CA ARG A 225 10.12 -22.74 38.11
C ARG A 225 9.67 -21.42 38.72
N SER A 226 10.47 -20.90 39.64
CA SER A 226 10.21 -19.60 40.26
C SER A 226 10.46 -18.47 39.26
N LYS A 227 9.79 -17.32 39.48
CA LYS A 227 10.02 -16.11 38.69
C LYS A 227 11.49 -15.71 38.65
N ALA A 228 12.20 -15.85 39.77
CA ALA A 228 13.62 -15.52 39.88
C ALA A 228 14.49 -16.39 38.96
N GLN A 229 14.26 -17.70 38.95
CA GLN A 229 14.98 -18.65 38.10
C GLN A 229 14.78 -18.35 36.60
N LEU A 230 13.54 -18.03 36.19
CA LEU A 230 13.26 -17.68 34.79
C LEU A 230 13.95 -16.37 34.37
N CYS A 231 13.97 -15.37 35.26
CA CYS A 231 14.66 -14.09 35.03
C CYS A 231 16.19 -14.25 34.97
N GLU A 232 16.77 -15.11 35.80
CA GLU A 232 18.19 -15.40 35.80
C GLU A 232 18.62 -16.12 34.51
N ALA A 233 17.82 -17.09 34.06
CA ALA A 233 18.12 -17.84 32.84
C ALA A 233 17.97 -16.97 31.57
N LEU A 234 16.81 -16.32 31.41
CA LEU A 234 16.41 -15.67 30.15
C LEU A 234 16.61 -14.15 30.12
N GLY A 235 17.00 -13.56 31.25
CA GLY A 235 17.04 -12.12 31.47
C GLY A 235 15.73 -11.59 32.06
N LYS A 236 15.84 -10.47 32.79
CA LYS A 236 14.74 -9.90 33.60
C LYS A 236 13.43 -9.76 32.81
N THR A 237 13.42 -8.97 31.73
CA THR A 237 12.17 -8.70 30.99
C THR A 237 11.56 -9.94 30.36
N THR A 238 12.39 -10.78 29.73
CA THR A 238 11.94 -12.01 29.06
C THR A 238 11.42 -13.03 30.07
N GLY A 239 12.12 -13.23 31.18
CA GLY A 239 11.71 -14.13 32.26
C GLY A 239 10.41 -13.67 32.93
N GLU A 240 10.24 -12.37 33.17
CA GLU A 240 8.98 -11.83 33.70
C GLU A 240 7.81 -12.03 32.73
N THR A 241 8.05 -11.80 31.43
CA THR A 241 7.04 -12.00 30.39
C THR A 241 6.66 -13.47 30.27
N LEU A 242 7.64 -14.38 30.31
CA LEU A 242 7.40 -15.81 30.27
C LEU A 242 6.60 -16.27 31.49
N TYR A 243 7.00 -15.83 32.69
CA TYR A 243 6.34 -16.21 33.94
C TYR A 243 4.84 -15.89 33.93
N LYS A 244 4.45 -14.75 33.35
CA LYS A 244 3.06 -14.36 33.14
C LYS A 244 2.39 -15.18 32.03
N ALA A 245 3.04 -15.30 30.87
CA ALA A 245 2.49 -15.96 29.69
C ALA A 245 2.16 -17.44 29.92
N ILE A 246 3.03 -18.19 30.62
CA ILE A 246 2.77 -19.61 30.94
C ILE A 246 1.61 -19.81 31.92
N ARG A 247 1.16 -18.73 32.58
CA ARG A 247 -0.01 -18.71 33.47
C ARG A 247 -1.24 -18.09 32.81
N GLY A 248 -1.19 -17.86 31.49
CA GLY A 248 -2.28 -17.25 30.74
C GLY A 248 -2.48 -15.74 30.99
N ILE A 249 -1.57 -15.07 31.70
CA ILE A 249 -1.71 -13.67 32.08
C ILE A 249 -1.09 -12.78 31.01
N ASP A 250 -1.88 -11.88 30.42
CA ASP A 250 -1.42 -10.87 29.48
C ASP A 250 -2.20 -9.55 29.62
N ASP A 251 -1.56 -8.56 30.25
CA ASP A 251 -2.15 -7.26 30.55
C ASP A 251 -2.11 -6.28 29.35
N ARG A 252 -1.63 -6.73 28.18
CA ARG A 252 -1.47 -5.86 27.02
C ARG A 252 -2.82 -5.44 26.44
N LYS A 253 -2.88 -4.15 26.07
CA LYS A 253 -3.98 -3.57 25.29
C LYS A 253 -3.65 -3.61 23.81
N LEU A 254 -4.68 -3.58 22.98
CA LEU A 254 -4.49 -3.44 21.54
C LEU A 254 -3.85 -2.07 21.24
N GLU A 255 -2.86 -2.06 20.35
CA GLU A 255 -2.15 -0.86 19.90
C GLU A 255 -2.64 -0.44 18.52
N SER A 256 -3.76 0.27 18.46
CA SER A 256 -4.43 0.66 17.20
C SER A 256 -3.87 1.89 16.52
N ASP A 257 -2.87 2.56 17.11
CA ASP A 257 -2.17 3.67 16.47
C ASP A 257 -0.70 3.68 16.90
N LYS A 258 0.08 2.81 16.27
CA LYS A 258 1.51 2.69 16.54
C LYS A 258 2.29 3.61 15.61
N PRO A 259 2.84 4.73 16.11
CA PRO A 259 3.61 5.64 15.26
C PRO A 259 4.87 4.93 14.73
N ARG A 260 5.18 5.17 13.46
CA ARG A 260 6.39 4.66 12.81
C ARG A 260 7.61 5.35 13.41
N LYS A 261 8.63 4.57 13.79
CA LYS A 261 9.86 5.05 14.46
C LYS A 261 11.10 5.05 13.56
N SER A 262 11.05 4.28 12.49
CA SER A 262 12.14 4.14 11.53
C SER A 262 11.60 3.77 10.15
N VAL A 263 12.41 4.05 9.13
CA VAL A 263 12.22 3.63 7.74
C VAL A 263 13.53 3.01 7.27
N SER A 264 13.47 1.82 6.68
CA SER A 264 14.66 1.22 6.06
C SER A 264 14.38 0.59 4.71
N CYS A 265 15.48 0.32 4.00
CA CYS A 265 15.52 -0.57 2.85
C CYS A 265 16.69 -1.52 3.07
N ASP A 266 16.42 -2.82 3.00
CA ASP A 266 17.39 -3.89 3.22
C ASP A 266 17.38 -4.79 1.99
N ILE A 267 18.53 -4.93 1.33
CA ILE A 267 18.71 -5.81 0.18
C ILE A 267 19.84 -6.78 0.53
N ASN A 268 19.46 -8.02 0.82
CA ASN A 268 20.36 -9.11 1.21
C ASN A 268 20.35 -10.27 0.20
N TYR A 269 19.79 -10.06 -0.99
CA TYR A 269 19.68 -11.04 -2.05
C TYR A 269 20.16 -10.41 -3.37
N GLY A 270 20.95 -11.16 -4.14
CA GLY A 270 21.47 -10.72 -5.43
C GLY A 270 22.65 -9.74 -5.39
N ILE A 271 23.21 -9.46 -4.20
CA ILE A 271 24.31 -8.49 -4.06
C ILE A 271 25.63 -9.13 -4.47
N ARG A 272 26.18 -8.71 -5.61
CA ARG A 272 27.50 -9.05 -6.12
C ARG A 272 28.06 -7.81 -6.82
N PHE A 273 29.12 -7.22 -6.27
CA PHE A 273 29.80 -6.08 -6.88
C PHE A 273 31.18 -6.47 -7.34
N GLU A 274 31.61 -5.95 -8.48
CA GLU A 274 32.96 -6.15 -9.02
C GLU A 274 33.89 -5.01 -8.60
N ASN A 275 33.32 -3.82 -8.41
CA ASN A 275 34.07 -2.61 -8.10
C ASN A 275 33.30 -1.68 -7.15
N ASN A 276 34.02 -0.69 -6.62
CA ASN A 276 33.45 0.30 -5.70
C ASN A 276 32.42 1.21 -6.36
N GLU A 277 32.50 1.43 -7.67
CA GLU A 277 31.57 2.30 -8.40
C GLU A 277 30.17 1.69 -8.44
N GLN A 278 30.05 0.39 -8.72
CA GLN A 278 28.79 -0.36 -8.67
C GLN A 278 28.20 -0.34 -7.25
N ALA A 279 29.03 -0.57 -6.23
CA ALA A 279 28.58 -0.52 -4.84
C ALA A 279 28.09 0.88 -4.45
N LYS A 280 28.78 1.93 -4.91
CA LYS A 280 28.39 3.32 -4.72
C LYS A 280 27.04 3.60 -5.37
N GLU A 281 26.91 3.35 -6.66
CA GLU A 281 25.66 3.56 -7.41
C GLU A 281 24.48 2.85 -6.75
N PHE A 282 24.69 1.60 -6.33
CA PHE A 282 23.69 0.82 -5.62
C PHE A 282 23.25 1.48 -4.31
N VAL A 283 24.18 2.00 -3.51
CA VAL A 283 23.87 2.73 -2.27
C VAL A 283 23.04 3.99 -2.54
N TYR A 284 23.33 4.74 -3.61
CA TYR A 284 22.52 5.92 -3.98
C TYR A 284 21.10 5.52 -4.42
N ARG A 285 20.95 4.46 -5.22
CA ARG A 285 19.61 3.93 -5.59
C ARG A 285 18.82 3.45 -4.37
N MET A 286 19.49 2.82 -3.40
CA MET A 286 18.86 2.48 -2.12
C MET A 286 18.46 3.73 -1.32
N ALA A 287 19.27 4.79 -1.34
CA ALA A 287 18.96 6.05 -0.70
C ALA A 287 17.73 6.73 -1.32
N GLU A 288 17.58 6.69 -2.65
CA GLU A 288 16.36 7.14 -3.36
C GLU A 288 15.12 6.37 -2.91
N GLU A 289 15.21 5.04 -2.77
CA GLU A 289 14.13 4.20 -2.25
C GLU A 289 13.72 4.60 -0.83
N VAL A 290 14.70 4.82 0.05
CA VAL A 290 14.46 5.23 1.43
C VAL A 290 13.87 6.64 1.50
N ALA A 291 14.39 7.58 0.70
CA ALA A 291 13.88 8.94 0.57
C ALA A 291 12.41 8.94 0.14
N ARG A 292 12.08 8.18 -0.92
CA ARG A 292 10.70 8.05 -1.40
C ARG A 292 9.76 7.49 -0.33
N ARG A 293 10.22 6.52 0.47
CA ARG A 293 9.44 5.97 1.60
C ARG A 293 9.23 6.99 2.70
N LEU A 294 10.24 7.81 3.02
CA LEU A 294 10.16 8.89 3.99
C LEU A 294 9.18 9.98 3.53
N ASP A 295 9.28 10.40 2.27
CA ASP A 295 8.39 11.41 1.69
C ASP A 295 6.94 10.92 1.62
N GLY A 296 6.74 9.64 1.27
CA GLY A 296 5.41 9.01 1.25
C GLY A 296 4.69 8.99 2.60
N ILE A 297 5.42 9.10 3.72
CA ILE A 297 4.86 9.23 5.07
C ILE A 297 5.03 10.65 5.65
N SER A 298 5.54 11.60 4.86
CA SER A 298 5.82 12.97 5.30
C SER A 298 6.72 13.04 6.55
N MET A 299 7.83 12.30 6.54
CA MET A 299 8.79 12.26 7.65
C MET A 299 10.21 12.55 7.17
N ARG A 300 11.05 13.08 8.07
CA ARG A 300 12.50 13.27 7.89
C ARG A 300 13.24 12.51 8.99
N GLY A 301 14.51 12.17 8.78
CA GLY A 301 15.32 11.45 9.77
C GLY A 301 16.52 12.25 10.28
N ARG A 302 16.99 11.90 11.49
CA ARG A 302 18.21 12.47 12.09
C ARG A 302 19.34 11.48 12.33
N LEU A 303 19.09 10.19 12.18
CA LEU A 303 20.09 9.15 12.42
C LEU A 303 20.03 8.14 11.29
N LEU A 304 21.17 7.93 10.64
CA LEU A 304 21.36 6.90 9.63
C LEU A 304 22.17 5.75 10.26
N SER A 305 21.66 4.54 10.13
CA SER A 305 22.38 3.30 10.45
C SER A 305 22.53 2.50 9.17
N LEU A 306 23.77 2.15 8.85
CA LEU A 306 24.11 1.30 7.72
C LEU A 306 24.43 -0.10 8.26
N LYS A 307 23.68 -1.09 7.78
CA LYS A 307 23.92 -2.50 8.02
C LYS A 307 24.54 -3.13 6.78
N VAL A 308 25.59 -3.91 6.96
CA VAL A 308 26.28 -4.61 5.87
C VAL A 308 26.45 -6.08 6.24
N LEU A 309 26.18 -6.95 5.28
CA LEU A 309 26.54 -8.36 5.35
C LEU A 309 27.75 -8.59 4.47
N LYS A 310 28.83 -9.09 5.06
CA LYS A 310 30.05 -9.49 4.37
C LYS A 310 30.16 -11.01 4.42
N ARG A 311 30.58 -11.66 3.34
CA ARG A 311 30.80 -13.11 3.32
C ARG A 311 31.76 -13.50 4.44
N HIS A 312 31.42 -14.55 5.18
CA HIS A 312 32.31 -15.10 6.21
C HIS A 312 33.55 -15.71 5.52
N PRO A 313 34.78 -15.57 6.06
CA PRO A 313 36.00 -16.06 5.40
C PRO A 313 35.95 -17.53 4.98
N ASN A 314 35.37 -18.38 5.84
CA ASN A 314 35.24 -19.83 5.62
C ASN A 314 34.03 -20.23 4.75
N ALA A 315 33.21 -19.29 4.30
CA ALA A 315 32.04 -19.60 3.48
C ALA A 315 32.42 -19.71 1.99
N PRO A 316 31.78 -20.59 1.21
CA PRO A 316 32.03 -20.65 -0.23
C PRO A 316 31.68 -19.32 -0.92
N LYS A 317 32.37 -19.00 -2.02
CA LYS A 317 32.15 -17.76 -2.79
C LYS A 317 30.71 -17.70 -3.33
N GLU A 318 30.23 -18.83 -3.84
CA GLU A 318 28.84 -19.05 -4.24
C GLU A 318 28.07 -19.75 -3.12
N ALA A 319 26.94 -19.15 -2.73
CA ALA A 319 26.09 -19.70 -1.69
C ALA A 319 25.25 -20.87 -2.24
N PRO A 320 24.85 -21.85 -1.39
CA PRO A 320 23.97 -22.94 -1.81
C PRO A 320 22.63 -22.47 -2.40
N LYS A 321 22.10 -21.34 -1.90
CA LYS A 321 20.95 -20.65 -2.50
C LYS A 321 21.47 -19.73 -3.59
N PHE A 322 21.03 -19.96 -4.83
CA PHE A 322 21.38 -19.11 -5.97
C PHE A 322 21.13 -17.64 -5.65
N MET A 323 22.16 -16.80 -5.83
CA MET A 323 22.17 -15.37 -5.50
C MET A 323 21.88 -15.01 -4.02
N GLY A 324 21.82 -15.99 -3.13
CA GLY A 324 21.69 -15.76 -1.69
C GLY A 324 22.93 -15.10 -1.08
N HIS A 325 22.77 -14.50 0.10
CA HIS A 325 23.89 -13.93 0.85
C HIS A 325 24.84 -15.00 1.41
N GLY A 326 24.31 -16.18 1.76
CA GLY A 326 25.10 -17.27 2.36
C GLY A 326 25.47 -16.99 3.83
N LEU A 327 26.49 -17.68 4.33
CA LEU A 327 27.02 -17.44 5.67
C LEU A 327 27.82 -16.13 5.68
N CYS A 328 27.38 -15.17 6.49
CA CYS A 328 27.92 -13.81 6.53
C CYS A 328 28.22 -13.35 7.96
N GLU A 329 29.18 -12.44 8.06
CA GLU A 329 29.36 -11.56 9.21
C GLU A 329 28.49 -10.31 9.02
N SER A 330 27.86 -9.84 10.11
CA SER A 330 27.00 -8.64 10.09
C SER A 330 27.71 -7.47 10.74
N PHE A 331 27.83 -6.37 10.01
CA PHE A 331 28.41 -5.11 10.47
C PHE A 331 27.33 -4.03 10.54
N ASN A 332 27.39 -3.18 11.57
CA ASN A 332 26.51 -2.03 11.69
C ASN A 332 27.33 -0.81 12.14
N LYS A 333 27.17 0.31 11.42
CA LYS A 333 27.64 1.63 11.85
C LYS A 333 26.47 2.62 11.77
N GLN A 334 26.52 3.62 12.63
CA GLN A 334 25.53 4.69 12.68
C GLN A 334 26.20 6.05 12.65
N MET A 335 25.55 7.03 12.05
CA MET A 335 25.98 8.44 12.06
C MET A 335 24.78 9.37 12.11
N ALA A 336 24.98 10.55 12.69
CA ALA A 336 24.00 11.61 12.60
C ALA A 336 23.75 11.95 11.12
N LEU A 337 22.48 12.04 10.75
CA LEU A 337 22.05 12.43 9.43
C LEU A 337 21.53 13.85 9.50
N ALA A 338 22.14 14.73 8.72
CA ALA A 338 21.72 16.11 8.61
C ALA A 338 21.92 16.61 7.18
N ASN A 339 21.08 17.56 6.77
CA ASN A 339 21.34 18.34 5.56
C ASN A 339 22.51 19.33 5.77
N ALA A 340 22.86 20.06 4.73
CA ALA A 340 23.88 21.13 4.79
C ALA A 340 23.62 22.19 5.88
N HIS A 341 22.38 22.32 6.37
CA HIS A 341 21.96 23.25 7.42
C HIS A 341 21.83 22.60 8.82
N GLY A 342 22.25 21.35 9.00
CA GLY A 342 22.20 20.67 10.31
C GLY A 342 20.82 20.16 10.72
N GLN A 343 19.83 20.15 9.82
CA GLN A 343 18.44 19.74 10.09
C GLN A 343 18.17 18.30 9.63
N ALA A 344 17.12 17.69 10.19
CA ALA A 344 16.61 16.40 9.72
C ALA A 344 16.32 16.46 8.21
N THR A 345 16.68 15.41 7.48
CA THR A 345 16.56 15.37 6.01
C THR A 345 15.79 14.13 5.56
N SER A 346 15.15 14.24 4.41
CA SER A 346 14.64 13.11 3.61
C SER A 346 15.29 13.07 2.22
N ASP A 347 16.26 13.96 1.94
CA ASP A 347 16.88 14.04 0.62
C ASP A 347 17.75 12.81 0.34
N SER A 348 17.57 12.26 -0.85
CA SER A 348 18.29 11.10 -1.38
C SER A 348 19.81 11.32 -1.43
N LYS A 349 20.26 12.53 -1.78
CA LYS A 349 21.69 12.86 -1.90
C LYS A 349 22.37 12.86 -0.54
N ASP A 350 21.77 13.54 0.45
CA ASP A 350 22.27 13.54 1.82
C ASP A 350 22.37 12.10 2.35
N ILE A 351 21.31 11.31 2.21
CA ILE A 351 21.27 9.92 2.68
C ILE A 351 22.35 9.07 1.98
N GLY A 352 22.47 9.19 0.66
CA GLY A 352 23.44 8.45 -0.16
C GLY A 352 24.88 8.78 0.20
N ASP A 353 25.22 10.07 0.35
CA ASP A 353 26.55 10.53 0.72
C ASP A 353 26.97 10.00 2.10
N HIS A 354 26.06 10.07 3.08
CA HIS A 354 26.30 9.59 4.44
C HIS A 354 26.45 8.06 4.47
N ALA A 355 25.57 7.33 3.77
CA ALA A 355 25.65 5.88 3.66
C ALA A 355 26.95 5.43 2.97
N TRP A 356 27.35 6.08 1.88
CA TRP A 356 28.59 5.75 1.16
C TRP A 356 29.83 6.01 2.01
N ARG A 357 29.88 7.12 2.75
CA ARG A 357 30.97 7.39 3.71
C ARG A 357 31.07 6.30 4.76
N LEU A 358 29.95 5.81 5.31
CA LEU A 358 29.96 4.69 6.25
C LEU A 358 30.47 3.42 5.61
N LEU A 359 30.01 3.07 4.40
CA LEU A 359 30.46 1.86 3.71
C LEU A 359 31.98 1.90 3.46
N ASN A 360 32.48 3.02 2.94
CA ASN A 360 33.91 3.21 2.67
C ASN A 360 34.78 3.19 3.92
N SER A 361 34.25 3.64 5.06
CA SER A 361 35.01 3.64 6.32
C SER A 361 35.40 2.25 6.82
N TRP A 362 34.81 1.17 6.29
CA TRP A 362 35.24 -0.19 6.58
C TRP A 362 36.36 -0.70 5.65
N GLY A 363 36.54 -0.09 4.47
CA GLY A 363 37.52 -0.54 3.48
C GLY A 363 37.29 -1.98 3.02
N PHE A 364 36.03 -2.41 2.92
CA PHE A 364 35.70 -3.76 2.45
C PHE A 364 35.92 -3.89 0.94
N ASP A 365 36.37 -5.06 0.52
CA ASP A 365 36.34 -5.44 -0.89
C ASP A 365 34.88 -5.57 -1.38
N PRO A 366 34.47 -4.85 -2.43
CA PRO A 366 33.13 -4.95 -3.03
C PRO A 366 32.70 -6.38 -3.35
N ALA A 367 33.64 -7.24 -3.78
CA ALA A 367 33.35 -8.62 -4.13
C ALA A 367 32.90 -9.48 -2.94
N GLU A 368 33.19 -9.04 -1.72
CA GLU A 368 32.85 -9.73 -0.48
C GLU A 368 31.52 -9.25 0.14
N LEU A 369 30.95 -8.17 -0.40
CA LEU A 369 29.63 -7.68 0.02
C LEU A 369 28.54 -8.67 -0.41
N ARG A 370 27.59 -8.91 0.50
CA ARG A 370 26.47 -9.84 0.33
C ARG A 370 25.12 -9.26 0.72
N GLY A 371 25.11 -8.12 1.40
CA GLY A 371 23.88 -7.42 1.80
C GLY A 371 24.17 -6.01 2.26
N VAL A 372 23.25 -5.10 1.96
CA VAL A 372 23.32 -3.69 2.38
C VAL A 372 21.94 -3.27 2.86
N GLY A 373 21.89 -2.56 3.99
CA GLY A 373 20.67 -2.04 4.58
C GLY A 373 20.86 -0.60 5.06
N ILE A 374 20.03 0.32 4.57
CA ILE A 374 20.01 1.73 5.00
C ILE A 374 18.81 1.91 5.92
N HIS A 375 19.06 2.28 7.17
CA HIS A 375 18.02 2.50 8.18
C HIS A 375 18.04 3.94 8.69
N ILE A 376 16.90 4.61 8.58
CA ILE A 376 16.70 5.97 9.06
C ILE A 376 15.85 5.94 10.32
N GLN A 377 16.36 6.56 11.38
CA GLN A 377 15.76 6.59 12.71
C GLN A 377 15.62 8.04 13.20
N LYS A 378 14.95 8.20 14.35
CA LYS A 378 14.61 9.51 14.94
C LYS A 378 13.84 10.36 13.93
N LEU A 379 12.66 9.85 13.56
CA LEU A 379 11.80 10.46 12.57
C LEU A 379 11.12 11.72 13.11
N GLU A 380 11.05 12.75 12.29
CA GLU A 380 10.39 14.03 12.56
C GLU A 380 9.40 14.35 11.44
N ASP A 381 8.23 14.90 11.77
CA ASP A 381 7.22 15.24 10.77
C ASP A 381 7.74 16.35 9.85
N SER A 382 7.74 16.09 8.55
CA SER A 382 8.27 17.04 7.56
C SER A 382 7.46 18.33 7.48
N ARG A 383 6.20 18.30 7.95
CA ARG A 383 5.25 19.43 7.96
C ARG A 383 5.48 20.37 9.14
N ASN A 384 6.04 19.87 10.25
CA ASN A 384 6.46 20.72 11.36
C ASN A 384 7.80 21.36 11.02
N ARG A 385 7.75 22.55 10.42
CA ARG A 385 8.89 23.47 10.41
C ARG A 385 8.95 24.18 11.75
N ASP A 386 9.47 23.51 12.78
CA ASP A 386 9.89 24.24 13.97
C ASP A 386 11.12 25.07 13.61
N VAL A 387 10.86 26.34 13.31
CA VAL A 387 11.86 27.41 13.25
C VAL A 387 12.34 27.65 14.68
N GLY A 388 13.61 27.39 14.94
CA GLY A 388 14.35 28.04 16.03
C GLY A 388 14.46 27.25 17.34
N GLN A 389 15.72 27.02 17.72
CA GLN A 389 16.21 26.71 19.06
C GLN A 389 15.58 25.52 19.79
N VAL A 390 16.41 24.49 19.98
CA VAL A 390 16.32 23.60 21.14
C VAL A 390 16.40 24.48 22.40
N LYS A 391 15.27 24.88 22.97
CA LYS A 391 15.23 25.37 24.36
C LYS A 391 15.58 24.19 25.25
N LEU A 392 16.82 24.15 25.71
CA LEU A 392 17.25 23.25 26.76
C LEU A 392 16.31 23.46 27.97
N PRO A 393 15.76 22.39 28.57
CA PRO A 393 14.85 22.50 29.69
C PRO A 393 15.68 22.75 30.97
N PHE A 394 16.27 23.93 31.09
CA PHE A 394 16.72 24.41 32.39
C PHE A 394 15.49 24.95 33.12
N GLN A 395 14.93 24.10 33.97
CA GLN A 395 13.90 24.51 34.91
C GLN A 395 14.61 25.37 35.97
N ALA A 396 14.41 26.68 35.92
CA ALA A 396 14.78 27.56 37.02
C ALA A 396 13.97 27.10 38.25
N THR A 397 14.66 26.56 39.25
CA THR A 397 14.02 26.19 40.51
C THR A 397 13.64 27.48 41.23
N ASP A 398 12.34 27.78 41.31
CA ASP A 398 11.80 28.78 42.22
C ASP A 398 12.10 28.36 43.67
N ARG A 399 13.23 28.84 44.19
CA ARG A 399 13.52 28.77 45.62
C ARG A 399 12.66 29.81 46.33
N LYS A 400 11.66 29.34 47.08
CA LYS A 400 10.95 30.16 48.08
C LYS A 400 11.97 30.78 49.04
N PRO A 401 11.81 32.06 49.43
CA PRO A 401 12.71 32.71 50.37
C PRO A 401 12.56 32.11 51.78
N VAL A 402 13.68 31.65 52.34
CA VAL A 402 13.82 31.23 53.74
C VAL A 402 14.11 32.46 54.61
N PRO A 403 13.58 32.58 55.85
CA PRO A 403 13.78 33.76 56.69
C PRO A 403 15.22 33.92 57.17
N LYS A 404 15.62 35.19 57.35
CA LYS A 404 16.95 35.67 57.74
C LYS A 404 17.43 35.08 59.09
N GLY A 405 18.69 34.65 59.13
CA GLY A 405 19.45 34.34 60.34
C GLY A 405 20.97 34.35 60.11
N SER A 406 21.59 35.47 60.50
CA SER A 406 22.99 35.73 60.93
C SER A 406 24.23 35.09 60.25
N ALA A 407 25.03 35.99 59.64
CA ALA A 407 26.51 36.18 59.70
C ALA A 407 27.48 35.24 58.90
N PRO A 408 28.75 35.64 58.62
CA PRO A 408 29.34 36.92 58.17
C PRO A 408 30.34 36.72 56.96
N PRO A 409 31.37 37.57 56.74
CA PRO A 409 31.54 38.48 55.60
C PRO A 409 32.25 37.90 54.35
N ARG A 410 32.07 38.54 53.19
CA ARG A 410 32.88 38.35 51.97
C ARG A 410 33.59 39.64 51.58
N ARG A 411 34.89 39.54 51.32
CA ARG A 411 35.73 40.57 50.68
C ARG A 411 35.47 40.59 49.17
N GLU A 412 34.94 41.71 48.71
CA GLU A 412 35.48 42.65 47.71
C GLU A 412 36.15 42.20 46.40
N ILE A 413 35.82 43.00 45.35
CA ILE A 413 36.61 43.41 44.16
C ILE A 413 36.53 42.47 42.94
N ASP A 414 36.29 42.90 41.69
CA ASP A 414 35.97 44.21 41.10
C ASP A 414 35.50 44.02 39.62
N ASP A 415 34.93 45.09 39.08
CA ASP A 415 34.91 45.56 37.67
C ASP A 415 33.79 45.17 36.67
N ILE A 416 33.03 46.23 36.35
CA ILE A 416 32.05 46.52 35.28
C ILE A 416 32.82 47.28 34.15
N PRO A 417 32.35 47.46 32.89
CA PRO A 417 31.17 48.31 32.49
C PRO A 417 30.27 47.64 31.41
N GLU A 418 28.93 47.80 31.37
CA GLU A 418 28.11 48.97 30.91
C GLU A 418 28.39 49.38 29.44
N LEU A 419 27.44 49.67 28.53
CA LEU A 419 26.20 50.47 28.54
C LEU A 419 25.59 50.30 27.10
N VAL A 420 24.29 50.34 26.75
CA VAL A 420 23.39 51.50 26.57
C VAL A 420 22.04 50.99 26.00
N VAL A 421 21.01 51.72 26.38
CA VAL A 421 19.56 51.53 26.32
C VAL A 421 18.95 52.35 25.15
N GLN A 422 17.85 51.93 24.51
CA GLN A 422 16.52 52.60 24.56
C GLN A 422 15.51 52.28 23.42
N PRO A 423 14.18 52.36 23.71
CA PRO A 423 13.06 51.95 22.84
C PRO A 423 12.03 53.08 22.54
N ALA A 424 10.91 52.75 21.87
CA ALA A 424 9.62 53.50 21.82
C ALA A 424 8.54 52.65 21.08
N SER A 425 7.43 52.19 21.69
CA SER A 425 6.07 52.82 21.87
C SER A 425 5.24 52.89 20.55
N SER A 426 3.90 52.72 20.43
CA SER A 426 2.77 52.49 21.36
C SER A 426 1.39 52.38 20.62
N GLN A 427 0.37 51.85 21.32
CA GLN A 427 -1.12 52.08 21.33
C GLN A 427 -2.11 51.57 20.23
N GLY A 428 -3.28 51.06 20.70
CA GLY A 428 -4.62 51.33 20.12
C GLY A 428 -5.63 50.17 19.95
N GLU A 429 -6.70 50.14 20.76
CA GLU A 429 -7.91 49.24 20.81
C GLU A 429 -9.14 49.83 20.02
N PRO A 430 -10.43 49.36 20.09
CA PRO A 430 -11.11 48.02 20.06
C PRO A 430 -12.49 47.98 19.27
N THR A 431 -13.28 46.88 19.46
CA THR A 431 -14.79 46.71 19.38
C THR A 431 -15.50 46.62 18.01
N THR A 432 -16.62 45.89 17.71
CA THR A 432 -17.79 45.25 18.39
C THR A 432 -18.47 44.24 17.40
N ALA A 433 -18.91 43.02 17.79
CA ALA A 433 -20.26 42.54 18.20
C ALA A 433 -21.19 41.91 17.10
N ASP A 434 -21.85 40.80 17.49
CA ASP A 434 -23.11 40.14 17.02
C ASP A 434 -23.21 39.18 15.80
N ALA A 435 -23.20 37.86 16.10
CA ALA A 435 -24.29 36.84 16.05
C ALA A 435 -25.24 36.67 14.80
N PRO A 436 -26.08 35.60 14.69
CA PRO A 436 -25.74 34.30 14.06
C PRO A 436 -26.79 33.76 13.05
N ALA A 437 -26.43 32.92 12.06
CA ALA A 437 -27.42 32.06 11.36
C ALA A 437 -26.83 30.84 10.60
N GLN A 438 -27.19 29.65 11.11
CA GLN A 438 -27.62 28.41 10.43
C GLN A 438 -27.05 28.00 9.06
N LYS A 439 -26.38 26.84 9.04
CA LYS A 439 -26.06 26.05 7.84
C LYS A 439 -26.99 24.83 7.75
N TYR A 440 -27.76 24.71 6.68
CA TYR A 440 -28.29 23.44 6.17
C TYR A 440 -27.38 22.94 5.05
N ALA A 441 -27.17 21.62 5.02
CA ALA A 441 -26.33 20.92 4.06
C ALA A 441 -27.16 20.45 2.87
N ASP A 442 -26.66 20.70 1.65
CA ASP A 442 -27.24 20.23 0.39
C ASP A 442 -27.11 18.72 0.22
N GLN A 443 -28.25 18.07 -0.03
CA GLN A 443 -28.37 16.82 -0.76
C GLN A 443 -28.64 17.17 -2.22
N VAL A 444 -27.83 16.66 -3.15
CA VAL A 444 -28.03 16.84 -4.59
C VAL A 444 -29.16 15.91 -5.06
N GLY A 445 -30.29 16.50 -5.43
CA GLY A 445 -31.38 15.87 -6.16
C GLY A 445 -31.75 16.71 -7.39
N LEU A 446 -32.17 16.05 -8.49
CA LEU A 446 -32.66 16.73 -9.69
C LEU A 446 -33.93 17.54 -9.37
N PRO A 447 -34.11 18.73 -9.99
CA PRO A 447 -35.19 19.65 -9.68
C PRO A 447 -36.58 19.09 -10.03
N SER A 448 -37.61 19.58 -9.35
CA SER A 448 -38.99 19.18 -9.60
C SER A 448 -39.47 19.68 -10.97
N LEU A 449 -40.43 18.99 -11.58
CA LEU A 449 -40.96 19.30 -12.91
C LEU A 449 -41.49 20.75 -13.04
N SER A 450 -41.95 21.35 -11.94
CA SER A 450 -42.40 22.74 -11.86
C SER A 450 -41.28 23.79 -11.89
N GLN A 451 -40.01 23.36 -11.78
CA GLN A 451 -38.82 24.22 -11.84
C GLN A 451 -38.13 24.15 -13.21
N LEU A 452 -38.66 23.37 -14.15
CA LEU A 452 -38.16 23.31 -15.52
C LEU A 452 -38.80 24.43 -16.34
N ASP A 453 -37.95 25.13 -17.08
CA ASP A 453 -38.38 26.16 -18.03
C ASP A 453 -39.01 25.48 -19.26
N MET A 454 -40.30 25.72 -19.46
CA MET A 454 -41.11 25.02 -20.45
C MET A 454 -40.68 25.37 -21.88
N GLU A 455 -40.14 26.58 -22.09
CA GLU A 455 -39.59 27.01 -23.38
C GLU A 455 -38.35 26.20 -23.77
N VAL A 456 -37.53 25.80 -22.78
CA VAL A 456 -36.33 25.00 -23.01
C VAL A 456 -36.69 23.54 -23.30
N LEU A 457 -37.69 23.00 -22.60
CA LEU A 457 -38.20 21.65 -22.87
C LEU A 457 -38.81 21.57 -24.29
N GLU A 458 -39.53 22.61 -24.72
CA GLU A 458 -40.12 22.73 -26.07
C GLU A 458 -39.10 23.04 -27.18
N ALA A 459 -37.88 23.47 -26.84
CA ALA A 459 -36.79 23.63 -27.79
C ALA A 459 -35.95 22.36 -28.01
N LEU A 460 -36.13 21.33 -27.17
CA LEU A 460 -35.40 20.07 -27.31
C LEU A 460 -35.91 19.22 -28.49
N PRO A 461 -35.02 18.47 -29.18
CA PRO A 461 -35.43 17.46 -30.16
C PRO A 461 -36.44 16.46 -29.58
N ASP A 462 -37.45 16.09 -30.37
CA ASP A 462 -38.63 15.32 -29.92
C ASP A 462 -38.26 13.97 -29.27
N ASP A 463 -37.16 13.37 -29.71
CA ASP A 463 -36.60 12.14 -29.16
C ASP A 463 -36.04 12.30 -27.74
N ILE A 464 -35.40 13.42 -27.45
CA ILE A 464 -34.85 13.73 -26.11
C ILE A 464 -35.93 14.25 -25.17
N ARG A 465 -36.87 15.06 -25.69
CA ARG A 465 -38.02 15.56 -24.91
C ARG A 465 -38.85 14.40 -24.38
N LYS A 466 -39.18 13.44 -25.25
CA LYS A 466 -40.01 12.28 -24.88
C LYS A 466 -39.33 11.37 -23.86
N GLU A 467 -38.01 11.20 -23.95
CA GLU A 467 -37.24 10.44 -22.96
C GLU A 467 -37.23 11.12 -21.58
N LEU A 468 -37.12 12.44 -21.55
CA LEU A 468 -37.21 13.24 -20.32
C LEU A 468 -38.61 13.21 -19.70
N GLU A 469 -39.65 13.39 -20.51
CA GLU A 469 -41.04 13.29 -20.06
C GLU A 469 -41.35 11.90 -19.50
N ASP A 470 -40.94 10.82 -20.18
CA ASP A 470 -41.12 9.44 -19.72
C ASP A 470 -40.37 9.17 -18.40
N GLU A 471 -39.17 9.73 -18.22
CA GLU A 471 -38.38 9.59 -16.98
C GLU A 471 -39.00 10.33 -15.79
N TYR A 472 -39.60 11.50 -16.02
CA TYR A 472 -40.34 12.21 -14.98
C TYR A 472 -41.70 11.56 -14.68
N GLN A 473 -42.41 11.04 -15.69
CA GLN A 473 -43.67 10.29 -15.53
C GLN A 473 -43.46 8.99 -14.75
N ARG A 474 -42.33 8.30 -14.97
CA ARG A 474 -41.94 7.10 -14.19
C ARG A 474 -41.72 7.40 -12.71
N ARG A 475 -41.32 8.63 -12.35
CA ARG A 475 -41.04 9.02 -10.96
C ARG A 475 -42.25 9.61 -10.24
N SER A 476 -43.24 10.12 -10.96
CA SER A 476 -44.49 10.63 -10.38
C SER A 476 -45.50 9.52 -10.03
N HIS A 477 -45.34 8.32 -10.58
CA HIS A 477 -46.15 7.15 -10.26
C HIS A 477 -45.36 6.09 -9.47
N SER A 478 -45.10 6.36 -8.19
CA SER A 478 -44.86 5.31 -7.20
C SER A 478 -45.50 5.71 -5.85
N PRO A 479 -46.43 4.91 -5.30
CA PRO A 479 -47.35 5.35 -4.26
C PRO A 479 -46.73 5.30 -2.85
N MET A 480 -46.92 6.39 -2.10
CA MET A 480 -46.71 6.47 -0.65
C MET A 480 -47.65 5.49 0.09
N VAL A 481 -47.08 4.69 1.00
CA VAL A 481 -47.83 4.05 2.08
C VAL A 481 -47.33 4.64 3.40
N GLU A 482 -48.22 5.32 4.11
CA GLU A 482 -48.02 5.85 5.46
C GLU A 482 -48.01 4.72 6.49
N ALA A 483 -46.97 4.65 7.32
CA ALA A 483 -47.01 3.95 8.60
C ALA A 483 -46.04 4.59 9.61
N VAL A 484 -46.63 5.36 10.52
CA VAL A 484 -46.27 5.63 11.92
C VAL A 484 -44.86 5.20 12.38
N ILE A 485 -43.97 6.18 12.60
CA ILE A 485 -42.69 5.99 13.30
C ILE A 485 -42.81 6.59 14.71
N THR A 486 -42.88 5.71 15.71
CA THR A 486 -42.35 5.98 17.05
C THR A 486 -40.84 5.74 17.04
N SER A 487 -40.09 6.66 17.63
CA SER A 487 -38.63 6.72 17.60
C SER A 487 -37.95 5.68 18.50
N PRO A 488 -36.75 5.20 18.10
CA PRO A 488 -35.65 5.16 19.07
C PRO A 488 -34.30 5.66 18.55
N SER A 489 -33.66 6.44 19.42
CA SER A 489 -32.24 6.74 19.65
C SER A 489 -31.16 6.41 18.61
N LYS A 490 -30.49 7.47 18.14
CA LYS A 490 -29.26 7.50 17.32
C LYS A 490 -28.11 6.65 17.89
N VAL A 491 -27.60 5.70 17.10
CA VAL A 491 -26.21 5.21 17.19
C VAL A 491 -25.39 5.90 16.10
N VAL A 492 -24.38 6.67 16.49
CA VAL A 492 -23.45 7.35 15.58
C VAL A 492 -22.37 6.36 15.16
N ALA A 493 -22.45 5.84 13.93
CA ALA A 493 -21.37 5.07 13.33
C ALA A 493 -20.24 6.03 12.87
N LYS A 494 -19.01 5.79 13.33
CA LYS A 494 -17.81 6.47 12.82
C LYS A 494 -17.58 6.05 11.36
N GLY A 495 -17.39 7.02 10.47
CA GLY A 495 -17.07 6.76 9.06
C GLY A 495 -15.79 5.95 8.87
N LEU A 496 -15.82 5.06 7.88
CA LEU A 496 -14.72 4.20 7.45
C LEU A 496 -13.51 5.05 7.01
N ASN A 497 -12.40 5.01 7.75
CA ASN A 497 -11.17 5.73 7.37
C ASN A 497 -10.15 4.78 6.72
N VAL A 498 -10.31 4.56 5.42
CA VAL A 498 -9.45 3.67 4.60
C VAL A 498 -7.96 4.06 4.67
N LYS A 499 -7.64 5.36 4.84
CA LYS A 499 -6.25 5.84 4.97
C LYS A 499 -5.56 5.28 6.22
N ARG A 500 -6.32 5.04 7.30
CA ARG A 500 -5.81 4.48 8.56
C ARG A 500 -5.33 3.03 8.38
N ILE A 501 -6.05 2.23 7.62
CA ILE A 501 -5.72 0.82 7.34
C ILE A 501 -4.43 0.74 6.51
N THR A 502 -4.35 1.52 5.42
CA THR A 502 -3.19 1.52 4.53
C THR A 502 -1.90 1.95 5.26
N GLN A 503 -2.00 2.87 6.21
CA GLN A 503 -0.86 3.32 7.00
C GLN A 503 -0.36 2.23 7.98
N GLN A 504 -1.26 1.44 8.55
CA GLN A 504 -0.92 0.34 9.46
C GLN A 504 -0.33 -0.88 8.75
N LEU A 505 -0.72 -1.14 7.51
CA LEU A 505 -0.29 -2.27 6.68
C LEU A 505 1.04 -2.04 5.94
N ALA A 506 1.53 -0.81 5.87
CA ALA A 506 2.79 -0.52 5.20
C ALA A 506 3.98 -1.25 5.87
N PRO A 507 4.93 -1.81 5.11
CA PRO A 507 5.96 -2.71 5.61
C PRO A 507 6.73 -2.13 6.80
N LYS A 508 6.87 -2.95 7.85
CA LYS A 508 7.49 -2.62 9.14
C LYS A 508 8.81 -3.39 9.27
N SER A 509 9.93 -2.67 9.36
CA SER A 509 11.24 -3.23 9.74
C SER A 509 11.52 -2.86 11.20
N GLY A 510 11.56 -3.86 12.10
CA GLY A 510 11.71 -3.63 13.54
C GLY A 510 13.13 -3.89 14.05
N SER A 511 13.62 -2.97 14.89
CA SER A 511 14.46 -3.26 16.05
C SER A 511 13.92 -2.46 17.24
N SER A 512 13.61 -3.14 18.35
CA SER A 512 12.89 -2.58 19.50
C SER A 512 13.75 -1.68 20.37
N LEU A 513 13.29 -0.47 20.68
CA LEU A 513 13.56 0.22 21.95
C LEU A 513 12.33 1.09 22.30
N SER A 514 11.90 0.98 23.56
CA SER A 514 10.70 1.57 24.14
C SER A 514 10.87 3.07 24.49
N PRO A 515 9.82 3.92 24.36
CA PRO A 515 9.78 5.22 25.02
C PRO A 515 8.71 5.27 26.13
N LYS A 516 9.05 6.00 27.19
CA LYS A 516 8.19 6.34 28.33
C LYS A 516 7.19 7.46 27.97
N LYS A 517 6.12 7.51 28.77
CA LYS A 517 4.87 8.29 28.66
C LYS A 517 4.99 9.81 28.89
N SER A 518 3.85 10.45 28.56
CA SER A 518 3.30 11.78 28.90
C SER A 518 3.77 12.91 27.96
N VAL A 519 2.93 13.78 27.40
CA VAL A 519 1.76 14.48 27.97
C VAL A 519 0.68 14.71 26.89
N LEU A 520 -0.58 14.57 27.29
CA LEU A 520 -1.79 14.95 26.58
C LEU A 520 -2.15 16.42 26.85
N PHE A 521 -2.85 17.02 25.88
CA PHE A 521 -3.63 18.28 25.92
C PHE A 521 -2.89 19.59 25.61
N ALA A 522 -2.97 20.00 24.34
CA ALA A 522 -3.14 21.40 23.98
C ALA A 522 -4.17 21.47 22.83
N LYS A 523 -5.38 21.89 23.20
CA LYS A 523 -6.42 22.37 22.29
C LYS A 523 -5.93 23.75 21.82
N ARG A 524 -5.72 23.94 20.52
CA ARG A 524 -5.60 25.29 19.96
C ARG A 524 -6.36 25.40 18.66
N ASP A 525 -7.26 26.36 18.70
CA ASP A 525 -8.06 26.89 17.63
C ASP A 525 -7.17 27.42 16.50
N THR A 526 -7.59 27.11 15.28
CA THR A 526 -7.14 27.75 14.05
C THR A 526 -7.67 29.17 13.94
N PRO A 527 -6.92 30.07 13.28
CA PRO A 527 -7.53 30.92 12.27
C PRO A 527 -7.03 30.56 10.87
N ALA A 528 -7.98 30.55 9.94
CA ALA A 528 -7.77 30.41 8.52
C ALA A 528 -7.25 31.72 7.91
N SER A 529 -6.28 31.62 7.00
CA SER A 529 -6.16 32.53 5.87
C SER A 529 -5.29 31.89 4.79
N ALA A 530 -5.90 31.41 3.71
CA ALA A 530 -5.21 31.04 2.47
C ALA A 530 -6.22 30.88 1.32
N SER A 531 -6.67 31.98 0.74
CA SER A 531 -7.25 31.99 -0.62
C SER A 531 -6.88 33.31 -1.32
N ALA A 532 -5.63 33.42 -1.74
CA ALA A 532 -5.17 34.47 -2.64
C ALA A 532 -4.48 33.81 -3.84
N VAL A 533 -4.84 34.25 -5.05
CA VAL A 533 -4.11 33.93 -6.28
C VAL A 533 -2.76 34.65 -6.18
N ARG A 534 -1.65 33.89 -6.12
CA ARG A 534 -0.31 34.47 -5.99
C ARG A 534 0.21 34.86 -7.37
N THR A 535 0.04 36.12 -7.75
CA THR A 535 0.64 36.73 -8.94
C THR A 535 1.37 38.00 -8.51
N SER A 536 2.52 38.31 -9.10
CA SER A 536 3.23 39.57 -8.80
C SER A 536 2.72 40.72 -9.66
N ASP A 537 2.70 41.95 -9.13
CA ASP A 537 2.23 43.14 -9.85
C ASP A 537 3.02 43.40 -11.14
N ALA A 538 4.29 42.98 -11.18
CA ALA A 538 5.12 43.04 -12.37
C ALA A 538 4.60 42.12 -13.50
N GLU A 539 4.11 40.93 -13.15
CA GLU A 539 3.57 39.95 -14.09
C GLU A 539 2.19 40.38 -14.65
N LEU A 540 1.36 41.04 -13.83
CA LEU A 540 0.07 41.60 -14.27
C LEU A 540 0.26 42.73 -15.28
N ARG A 541 1.22 43.63 -15.02
CA ARG A 541 1.57 44.71 -15.95
C ARG A 541 2.18 44.18 -17.25
N GLU A 542 2.91 43.07 -17.20
CA GLU A 542 3.43 42.42 -18.41
C GLU A 542 2.33 41.82 -19.30
N LEU A 543 1.16 41.52 -18.72
CA LEU A 543 -0.01 40.97 -19.38
C LEU A 543 -1.05 42.06 -19.75
N ASP A 544 -0.69 43.35 -19.64
CA ASP A 544 -1.58 44.52 -19.82
C ASP A 544 -2.82 44.50 -18.91
N ILE A 545 -2.69 43.96 -17.70
CA ILE A 545 -3.75 43.97 -16.67
C ILE A 545 -3.36 44.96 -15.55
N ASP A 546 -4.25 45.90 -15.23
CA ASP A 546 -4.04 46.86 -14.14
C ASP A 546 -4.13 46.15 -12.77
N PRO A 547 -3.07 46.20 -11.94
CA PRO A 547 -3.05 45.52 -10.64
C PRO A 547 -4.12 46.03 -9.67
N ASP A 548 -4.46 47.32 -9.71
CA ASP A 548 -5.44 47.90 -8.78
C ASP A 548 -6.86 47.44 -9.11
N VAL A 549 -7.15 47.23 -10.39
CA VAL A 549 -8.43 46.66 -10.85
C VAL A 549 -8.47 45.14 -10.60
N PHE A 550 -7.34 44.45 -10.77
CA PHE A 550 -7.25 43.00 -10.62
C PHE A 550 -7.52 42.53 -9.18
N VAL A 551 -7.01 43.26 -8.18
CA VAL A 551 -7.20 42.93 -6.75
C VAL A 551 -8.67 43.06 -6.31
N VAL A 552 -9.43 43.95 -6.95
CA VAL A 552 -10.85 44.21 -6.63
C VAL A 552 -11.79 43.19 -7.29
N LEU A 553 -11.31 42.43 -8.30
CA LEU A 553 -12.11 41.40 -8.96
C LEU A 553 -12.29 40.13 -8.10
N PRO A 554 -13.44 39.43 -8.18
CA PRO A 554 -13.63 38.12 -7.55
C PRO A 554 -12.59 37.08 -8.00
N LEU A 555 -12.21 36.16 -7.11
CA LEU A 555 -11.14 35.15 -7.33
C LEU A 555 -11.29 34.30 -8.60
N GLU A 556 -12.53 34.07 -9.05
CA GLU A 556 -12.82 33.31 -10.27
C GLU A 556 -12.54 34.14 -11.54
N MET A 557 -12.93 35.42 -11.53
CA MET A 557 -12.63 36.40 -12.59
C MET A 557 -11.13 36.69 -12.67
N GLN A 558 -10.44 36.76 -11.53
CA GLN A 558 -8.97 36.90 -11.50
C GLN A 558 -8.27 35.74 -12.22
N ARG A 559 -8.76 34.51 -12.07
CA ARG A 559 -8.18 33.33 -12.73
C ARG A 559 -8.47 33.32 -14.22
N GLU A 560 -9.70 33.65 -14.62
CA GLU A 560 -10.11 33.67 -16.02
C GLU A 560 -9.36 34.76 -16.82
N GLN A 561 -9.27 35.98 -16.28
CA GLN A 561 -8.52 37.09 -16.88
C GLN A 561 -7.05 36.74 -17.10
N LEU A 562 -6.43 36.08 -16.12
CA LEU A 562 -5.02 35.72 -16.17
C LEU A 562 -4.75 34.55 -17.16
N ILE A 563 -5.71 33.64 -17.32
CA ILE A 563 -5.67 32.59 -18.36
C ILE A 563 -5.81 33.23 -19.74
N MET A 564 -6.81 34.09 -19.95
CA MET A 564 -7.05 34.75 -21.22
C MET A 564 -5.86 35.60 -21.66
N ALA A 565 -5.32 36.46 -20.79
CA ALA A 565 -4.20 37.33 -21.14
C ALA A 565 -2.91 36.55 -21.48
N ARG A 566 -2.66 35.42 -20.81
CA ARG A 566 -1.53 34.53 -21.14
C ARG A 566 -1.72 33.81 -22.49
N HIS A 567 -2.95 33.55 -22.90
CA HIS A 567 -3.25 32.97 -24.21
C HIS A 567 -3.13 33.99 -25.34
N THR A 568 -3.58 35.22 -25.14
CA THR A 568 -3.52 36.30 -26.14
C THR A 568 -2.07 36.70 -26.43
N LYS A 569 -1.20 36.77 -25.41
CA LYS A 569 0.23 37.09 -25.58
C LYS A 569 1.04 35.98 -26.28
N LYS A 570 0.49 34.75 -26.38
CA LYS A 570 1.13 33.60 -27.04
C LYS A 570 0.83 33.44 -28.54
N GLY A 571 0.14 34.40 -29.17
CA GLY A 571 0.09 34.51 -30.64
C GLY A 571 -0.60 33.36 -31.38
N GLY A 572 -1.80 32.95 -30.94
CA GLY A 572 -2.64 31.99 -31.66
C GLY A 572 -3.84 32.66 -32.36
N VAL A 573 -3.86 32.62 -33.69
CA VAL A 573 -4.89 33.21 -34.58
C VAL A 573 -6.24 32.49 -34.46
N LEU A 574 -7.32 33.25 -34.23
CA LEU A 574 -8.72 32.84 -34.39
C LEU A 574 -9.27 33.41 -35.70
N THR A 575 -9.72 32.55 -36.62
CA THR A 575 -10.48 32.95 -37.82
C THR A 575 -11.97 32.93 -37.53
N GLU A 576 -12.59 34.11 -37.50
CA GLU A 576 -14.03 34.31 -37.56
C GLU A 576 -14.55 34.11 -39.00
N ARG A 577 -15.72 33.47 -39.16
CA ARG A 577 -16.54 33.58 -40.37
C ARG A 577 -17.96 33.99 -40.02
N ARG A 578 -18.27 35.22 -40.41
CA ARG A 578 -19.58 35.86 -40.46
C ARG A 578 -20.35 35.33 -41.68
N LEU A 579 -21.61 34.95 -41.53
CA LEU A 579 -22.52 34.73 -42.66
C LEU A 579 -23.80 35.56 -42.48
N VAL A 580 -24.15 36.22 -43.58
CA VAL A 580 -25.24 37.18 -43.76
C VAL A 580 -26.51 36.44 -44.20
N ILE A 581 -27.64 36.99 -43.76
CA ILE A 581 -29.03 36.59 -44.03
C ILE A 581 -29.38 36.68 -45.53
N LYS A 582 -30.14 35.72 -46.04
CA LYS A 582 -31.07 35.96 -47.15
C LYS A 582 -32.32 35.10 -47.01
N ASP A 583 -33.42 35.73 -47.36
CA ASP A 583 -34.79 35.36 -47.04
C ASP A 583 -35.57 34.95 -48.30
N THR A 584 -36.76 34.40 -48.10
CA THR A 584 -37.91 34.26 -49.02
C THR A 584 -38.13 32.95 -49.82
N THR A 585 -39.17 32.23 -49.35
CA THR A 585 -40.38 31.78 -50.07
C THR A 585 -40.38 30.60 -51.05
N ARG A 586 -41.36 29.72 -50.76
CA ARG A 586 -42.35 29.07 -51.67
C ARG A 586 -42.14 27.57 -51.98
N ALA A 587 -43.06 26.77 -51.43
CA ALA A 587 -43.34 25.36 -51.70
C ALA A 587 -43.86 25.14 -53.15
N PRO A 588 -43.94 23.89 -53.70
CA PRO A 588 -44.96 22.91 -53.29
C PRO A 588 -44.65 21.39 -53.49
N ARG A 589 -45.51 20.53 -52.91
CA ARG A 589 -46.14 19.24 -53.38
C ARG A 589 -45.37 18.38 -54.42
N GLU A 590 -45.34 17.04 -54.41
CA GLU A 590 -46.37 16.05 -54.09
C GLU A 590 -45.82 14.59 -54.19
N ARG A 591 -46.33 13.70 -53.33
CA ARG A 591 -46.77 12.29 -53.53
C ARG A 591 -45.87 11.17 -54.16
N LYS A 592 -45.81 10.10 -53.34
CA LYS A 592 -45.84 8.63 -53.62
C LYS A 592 -44.52 7.88 -53.91
N SER A 593 -44.09 7.14 -52.87
CA SER A 593 -43.53 5.77 -52.79
C SER A 593 -42.90 5.11 -54.04
N PRO A 594 -41.76 4.39 -53.88
CA PRO A 594 -41.68 3.20 -53.02
C PRO A 594 -40.49 3.19 -52.05
N HIS A 595 -40.61 2.44 -50.95
CA HIS A 595 -39.54 2.23 -49.99
C HIS A 595 -38.26 1.67 -50.64
N PRO A 596 -37.08 2.27 -50.40
CA PRO A 596 -35.83 1.54 -50.44
C PRO A 596 -35.55 0.98 -49.05
N THR A 597 -35.55 -0.34 -48.94
CA THR A 597 -34.99 -1.09 -47.82
C THR A 597 -33.60 -0.55 -47.47
N LYS A 598 -33.36 -0.19 -46.21
CA LYS A 598 -32.01 0.16 -45.72
C LYS A 598 -31.06 -1.01 -46.03
N PRO A 599 -29.85 -0.78 -46.56
CA PRO A 599 -28.88 -1.85 -46.75
C PRO A 599 -28.50 -2.43 -45.38
N PRO A 600 -28.23 -3.73 -45.28
CA PRO A 600 -27.82 -4.34 -44.02
C PRO A 600 -26.51 -3.69 -43.54
N PRO A 601 -26.31 -3.55 -42.21
CA PRO A 601 -25.14 -2.89 -41.66
C PRO A 601 -23.87 -3.64 -42.11
N LYS A 602 -22.99 -2.93 -42.82
CA LYS A 602 -21.65 -3.45 -43.14
C LYS A 602 -20.84 -3.52 -41.84
N ALA A 603 -20.40 -4.72 -41.48
CA ALA A 603 -19.50 -4.93 -40.35
C ALA A 603 -18.25 -4.05 -40.52
N HIS A 604 -18.00 -3.17 -39.55
CA HIS A 604 -16.77 -2.40 -39.49
C HIS A 604 -15.63 -3.36 -39.13
N ARG A 605 -14.86 -3.80 -40.13
CA ARG A 605 -13.63 -4.55 -39.87
C ARG A 605 -12.54 -3.55 -39.46
N PRO A 606 -11.99 -3.63 -38.23
CA PRO A 606 -10.80 -2.85 -37.90
C PRO A 606 -9.69 -3.22 -38.89
N ARG A 607 -9.00 -2.20 -39.41
CA ARG A 607 -7.87 -2.43 -40.33
C ARG A 607 -6.74 -3.11 -39.54
N PRO A 608 -6.13 -4.18 -40.07
CA PRO A 608 -5.08 -4.90 -39.36
C PRO A 608 -3.86 -4.00 -39.12
N PRO A 609 -3.11 -4.21 -38.03
CA PRO A 609 -1.87 -3.50 -37.79
C PRO A 609 -0.85 -3.92 -38.85
N MET A 610 -0.47 -2.99 -39.73
CA MET A 610 0.63 -3.20 -40.65
C MET A 610 1.95 -2.90 -39.96
N LEU A 611 2.97 -3.74 -40.17
CA LEU A 611 4.34 -3.55 -39.65
C LEU A 611 5.06 -2.31 -40.22
N ASN A 612 4.36 -1.46 -40.96
CA ASN A 612 4.86 -0.22 -41.55
C ASN A 612 4.05 0.96 -41.00
N ARG A 613 4.40 1.41 -39.79
CA ARG A 613 4.11 2.79 -39.39
C ARG A 613 5.14 3.68 -40.09
N GLN A 614 4.71 4.45 -41.08
CA GLN A 614 5.47 5.63 -41.49
C GLN A 614 5.50 6.59 -40.29
N GLY A 615 6.68 7.16 -39.98
CA GLY A 615 6.81 8.16 -38.94
C GLY A 615 5.88 9.35 -39.17
N LYS A 616 5.79 10.26 -38.19
CA LYS A 616 4.90 11.43 -38.30
C LYS A 616 5.25 12.33 -39.50
N GLN A 617 6.43 12.15 -40.10
CA GLN A 617 6.86 12.84 -41.31
C GLN A 617 7.13 11.87 -42.48
N LYS A 618 6.83 12.32 -43.70
CA LYS A 618 6.96 11.54 -44.94
C LYS A 618 8.45 11.30 -45.26
N GLY A 619 8.93 10.08 -45.03
CA GLY A 619 10.32 9.66 -45.28
C GLY A 619 11.08 9.14 -44.04
N GLU A 620 10.49 9.24 -42.85
CA GLU A 620 11.09 8.77 -41.61
C GLU A 620 10.96 7.24 -41.48
N LYS A 621 12.10 6.52 -41.56
CA LYS A 621 12.17 5.08 -41.29
C LYS A 621 12.20 4.87 -39.78
N VAL A 622 11.14 4.29 -39.23
CA VAL A 622 11.08 3.91 -37.81
C VAL A 622 12.05 2.75 -37.59
N SER A 623 13.22 3.02 -36.99
CA SER A 623 14.05 1.97 -36.43
C SER A 623 13.41 1.52 -35.12
N PHE A 624 12.93 0.27 -35.06
CA PHE A 624 12.51 -0.34 -33.80
C PHE A 624 13.75 -0.49 -32.90
N THR A 625 13.95 0.42 -31.95
CA THR A 625 15.17 0.46 -31.14
C THR A 625 15.13 -0.51 -29.96
N GLU A 626 13.94 -0.81 -29.42
CA GLU A 626 13.74 -1.64 -28.23
C GLU A 626 13.05 -2.98 -28.57
N THR A 627 13.45 -4.04 -27.86
CA THR A 627 12.91 -5.41 -28.03
C THR A 627 11.43 -5.51 -27.73
N ASP A 628 10.97 -4.73 -26.75
CA ASP A 628 9.62 -4.79 -26.20
C ASP A 628 8.58 -4.26 -27.19
N ASP A 629 8.96 -3.27 -28.01
CA ASP A 629 8.11 -2.74 -29.06
C ASP A 629 7.86 -3.78 -30.16
N VAL A 630 8.90 -4.52 -30.56
CA VAL A 630 8.79 -5.59 -31.57
C VAL A 630 7.94 -6.74 -31.02
N GLN A 631 8.10 -7.09 -29.74
CA GLN A 631 7.30 -8.12 -29.07
C GLN A 631 5.81 -7.76 -29.02
N ARG A 632 5.47 -6.52 -28.67
CA ARG A 632 4.07 -6.03 -28.65
C ARG A 632 3.43 -6.02 -30.03
N VAL A 633 4.19 -5.68 -31.06
CA VAL A 633 3.69 -5.69 -32.44
C VAL A 633 3.42 -7.11 -32.92
N ILE A 634 4.28 -8.07 -32.58
CA ILE A 634 4.07 -9.48 -32.92
C ILE A 634 2.88 -10.06 -32.15
N GLU A 635 2.75 -9.71 -30.87
CA GLU A 635 1.60 -10.11 -30.06
C GLU A 635 0.29 -9.61 -30.69
N ALA A 636 0.21 -8.31 -31.02
CA ALA A 636 -0.94 -7.75 -31.72
C ALA A 636 -1.18 -8.37 -33.10
N TRP A 637 -0.13 -8.77 -33.81
CA TRP A 637 -0.23 -9.44 -35.11
C TRP A 637 -0.77 -10.87 -34.98
N VAL A 638 -0.27 -11.66 -34.03
CA VAL A 638 -0.73 -13.04 -33.80
C VAL A 638 -2.16 -13.04 -33.24
N GLU A 639 -2.47 -12.16 -32.30
CA GLU A 639 -3.82 -12.06 -31.71
C GLU A 639 -4.86 -11.52 -32.69
N GLY A 640 -4.49 -10.55 -33.53
CA GLY A 640 -5.39 -10.00 -34.55
C GLY A 640 -5.78 -11.01 -35.64
N PHE A 641 -5.02 -12.09 -35.79
CA PHE A 641 -5.19 -13.10 -36.84
C PHE A 641 -5.46 -14.50 -36.27
N GLU A 642 -6.02 -14.60 -35.06
CA GLU A 642 -6.37 -15.90 -34.44
C GLU A 642 -7.34 -16.75 -35.29
N LYS A 643 -8.19 -16.09 -36.09
CA LYS A 643 -9.18 -16.75 -36.95
C LYS A 643 -8.79 -16.85 -38.42
N HIS A 644 -7.59 -16.37 -38.81
CA HIS A 644 -7.17 -16.28 -40.20
C HIS A 644 -5.69 -16.69 -40.37
N PRO A 645 -5.31 -17.36 -41.46
CA PRO A 645 -3.92 -17.69 -41.71
C PRO A 645 -3.05 -16.42 -41.85
N PRO A 646 -1.75 -16.47 -41.50
CA PRO A 646 -0.86 -15.34 -41.64
C PRO A 646 -0.71 -14.96 -43.11
N ASN A 647 -0.75 -13.66 -43.40
CA ASN A 647 -0.51 -13.17 -44.75
C ASN A 647 0.97 -13.30 -45.12
N GLN A 648 1.28 -14.02 -46.20
CA GLN A 648 2.65 -14.32 -46.62
C GLN A 648 3.49 -13.05 -46.88
N LYS A 649 2.87 -11.93 -47.29
CA LYS A 649 3.59 -10.66 -47.49
C LYS A 649 4.16 -10.11 -46.18
N ASP A 650 3.41 -10.24 -45.09
CA ASP A 650 3.79 -9.75 -43.77
C ASP A 650 4.85 -10.66 -43.15
N VAL A 651 4.70 -11.99 -43.30
CA VAL A 651 5.71 -13.00 -42.93
C VAL A 651 7.04 -12.74 -43.64
N ASN A 652 7.00 -12.46 -44.95
CA ASN A 652 8.19 -12.16 -45.73
C ASN A 652 8.88 -10.86 -45.29
N PHE A 653 8.11 -9.84 -44.93
CA PHE A 653 8.65 -8.57 -44.45
C PHE A 653 9.32 -8.76 -43.08
N PHE A 654 8.63 -9.44 -42.16
CA PHE A 654 9.16 -9.78 -40.85
C PHE A 654 10.44 -10.62 -40.93
N CYS A 655 10.47 -11.60 -41.84
CA CYS A 655 11.67 -12.38 -42.13
C CYS A 655 12.85 -11.51 -42.59
N LYS A 656 12.61 -10.59 -43.55
CA LYS A 656 13.65 -9.67 -44.02
C LYS A 656 14.19 -8.79 -42.89
N PHE A 657 13.31 -8.31 -42.00
CA PHE A 657 13.71 -7.52 -40.84
C PHE A 657 14.61 -8.29 -39.88
N LEU A 658 14.27 -9.54 -39.55
CA LEU A 658 15.10 -10.38 -38.66
C LEU A 658 16.43 -10.77 -39.30
N VAL A 659 16.45 -11.16 -40.57
CA VAL A 659 17.69 -11.46 -41.30
C VAL A 659 18.60 -10.24 -41.34
N GLN A 660 18.05 -9.06 -41.65
CA GLN A 660 18.81 -7.81 -41.63
C GLN A 660 19.34 -7.49 -40.23
N SER A 661 18.55 -7.75 -39.18
CA SER A 661 18.98 -7.54 -37.79
C SER A 661 20.17 -8.43 -37.42
N VAL A 662 20.19 -9.69 -37.89
CA VAL A 662 21.30 -10.63 -37.69
C VAL A 662 22.53 -10.25 -38.52
N GLU A 663 22.39 -9.62 -39.68
CA GLU A 663 23.52 -9.25 -40.55
C GLU A 663 24.25 -7.95 -40.10
N PHE A 664 23.58 -7.05 -39.38
CA PHE A 664 24.13 -5.72 -39.07
C PHE A 664 24.82 -5.61 -37.70
N SER A 665 24.42 -6.37 -36.67
CA SER A 665 25.00 -6.24 -35.31
C SER A 665 24.91 -7.52 -34.48
N ASP A 666 25.87 -7.77 -33.58
CA ASP A 666 25.83 -8.88 -32.62
C ASP A 666 24.68 -8.70 -31.62
N ALA A 667 24.41 -7.45 -31.19
CA ALA A 667 23.22 -7.14 -30.41
C ALA A 667 21.92 -7.40 -31.19
N GLY A 668 21.96 -7.32 -32.52
CA GLY A 668 20.84 -7.68 -33.39
C GLY A 668 20.50 -9.17 -33.36
N MET A 669 21.50 -10.04 -33.12
CA MET A 669 21.29 -11.47 -32.96
C MET A 669 20.57 -11.80 -31.65
N GLU A 670 20.98 -11.19 -30.53
CA GLU A 670 20.31 -11.37 -29.24
C GLU A 670 18.85 -10.91 -29.28
N LYS A 671 18.60 -9.74 -29.91
CA LYS A 671 17.23 -9.25 -30.13
C LYS A 671 16.42 -10.21 -31.01
N THR A 672 17.02 -10.76 -32.06
CA THR A 672 16.37 -11.74 -32.93
C THR A 672 16.02 -13.03 -32.18
N ILE A 673 16.91 -13.52 -31.31
CA ILE A 673 16.64 -14.68 -30.44
C ILE A 673 15.48 -14.39 -29.48
N ALA A 674 15.48 -13.23 -28.82
CA ALA A 674 14.43 -12.84 -27.89
C ALA A 674 13.06 -12.74 -28.59
N VAL A 675 13.03 -12.14 -29.79
CA VAL A 675 11.82 -12.01 -30.61
C VAL A 675 11.32 -13.37 -31.10
N MET A 676 12.20 -14.24 -31.60
CA MET A 676 11.85 -15.59 -32.05
C MET A 676 11.36 -16.48 -30.90
N ARG A 677 11.96 -16.37 -29.71
CA ARG A 677 11.49 -17.05 -28.49
C ARG A 677 10.10 -16.57 -28.06
N TRP A 678 9.85 -15.27 -28.12
CA TRP A 678 8.54 -14.72 -27.80
C TRP A 678 7.46 -15.22 -28.78
N TRP A 679 7.75 -15.20 -30.08
CA TRP A 679 6.83 -15.73 -31.09
C TRP A 679 6.54 -17.22 -30.88
N LEU A 680 7.55 -18.01 -30.50
CA LEU A 680 7.38 -19.42 -30.16
C LEU A 680 6.43 -19.63 -28.96
N VAL A 681 6.56 -18.81 -27.90
CA VAL A 681 5.67 -18.85 -26.74
C VAL A 681 4.22 -18.52 -27.14
N LEU A 682 4.02 -17.51 -27.99
CA LEU A 682 2.70 -17.14 -28.49
C LEU A 682 2.04 -18.28 -29.29
N LEU A 683 2.80 -18.94 -30.15
CA LEU A 683 2.29 -20.07 -30.94
C LEU A 683 1.95 -21.29 -30.07
N ARG A 684 2.78 -21.61 -29.08
CA ARG A 684 2.49 -22.69 -28.12
C ARG A 684 1.24 -22.42 -27.29
N ARG A 685 1.04 -21.17 -26.86
CA ARG A 685 -0.14 -20.76 -26.08
C ARG A 685 -1.45 -20.92 -26.85
N ARG A 686 -1.45 -20.67 -28.16
CA ARG A 686 -2.67 -20.66 -28.99
C ARG A 686 -2.89 -21.96 -29.76
N TRP A 687 -1.82 -22.55 -30.30
CA TRP A 687 -1.86 -23.71 -31.19
C TRP A 687 -0.80 -24.76 -30.86
N GLY A 688 -0.50 -24.98 -29.58
CA GLY A 688 0.51 -25.96 -29.14
C GLY A 688 0.28 -27.38 -29.65
N ALA A 689 -0.98 -27.78 -29.88
CA ALA A 689 -1.33 -29.09 -30.43
C ALA A 689 -0.80 -29.35 -31.86
N HIS A 690 -0.38 -28.31 -32.59
CA HIS A 690 0.08 -28.41 -33.98
C HIS A 690 1.59 -28.15 -34.14
N GLU A 691 2.35 -28.14 -33.05
CA GLU A 691 3.80 -27.88 -33.06
C GLU A 691 4.58 -28.93 -33.89
N GLU A 692 4.21 -30.21 -33.77
CA GLU A 692 4.88 -31.33 -34.44
C GLU A 692 4.24 -31.75 -35.78
N ASP A 693 3.09 -31.17 -36.12
CA ASP A 693 2.36 -31.53 -37.33
C ASP A 693 2.99 -30.87 -38.57
N GLN A 694 3.55 -31.70 -39.46
CA GLN A 694 4.20 -31.28 -40.72
C GLN A 694 3.39 -31.65 -41.97
N SER A 695 2.14 -32.11 -41.82
CA SER A 695 1.28 -32.46 -42.94
C SER A 695 1.03 -31.26 -43.87
N GLU A 696 1.11 -31.47 -45.18
CA GLU A 696 0.79 -30.42 -46.16
C GLU A 696 -0.70 -30.05 -46.08
N VAL A 697 -0.98 -28.75 -46.09
CA VAL A 697 -2.36 -28.24 -46.05
C VAL A 697 -2.94 -28.36 -47.47
N ASP A 698 -3.83 -29.32 -47.68
CA ASP A 698 -4.63 -29.43 -48.90
C ASP A 698 -5.42 -28.13 -49.13
N GLN A 699 -5.06 -27.38 -50.17
CA GLN A 699 -5.70 -26.10 -50.51
C GLN A 699 -7.15 -26.25 -51.03
N ALA A 700 -7.67 -27.48 -51.09
CA ALA A 700 -8.98 -27.80 -51.67
C ALA A 700 -10.15 -27.67 -50.68
N ALA A 701 -9.91 -27.58 -49.36
CA ALA A 701 -10.99 -27.47 -48.38
C ALA A 701 -11.36 -26.00 -48.10
N GLN A 702 -12.45 -25.52 -48.69
CA GLN A 702 -12.98 -24.15 -48.56
C GLN A 702 -13.52 -23.77 -47.16
N ARG A 703 -13.12 -24.45 -46.07
CA ARG A 703 -13.50 -24.10 -44.69
C ARG A 703 -12.25 -23.85 -43.85
N VAL A 704 -12.07 -22.58 -43.43
CA VAL A 704 -11.01 -22.17 -42.50
C VAL A 704 -11.36 -22.69 -41.11
N THR A 705 -10.87 -23.87 -40.75
CA THR A 705 -10.93 -24.39 -39.38
C THR A 705 -9.75 -23.85 -38.56
N SER A 706 -9.89 -23.84 -37.23
CA SER A 706 -8.81 -23.41 -36.31
C SER A 706 -7.52 -24.21 -36.47
N GLU A 707 -7.65 -25.48 -36.90
CA GLU A 707 -6.52 -26.38 -37.17
C GLU A 707 -5.71 -25.92 -38.40
N VAL A 708 -6.39 -25.52 -39.48
CA VAL A 708 -5.73 -25.00 -40.70
C VAL A 708 -4.98 -23.70 -40.40
N VAL A 709 -5.56 -22.84 -39.56
CA VAL A 709 -4.93 -21.59 -39.13
C VAL A 709 -3.69 -21.86 -38.29
N GLY A 710 -3.79 -22.77 -37.31
CA GLY A 710 -2.65 -23.17 -36.47
C GLY A 710 -1.49 -23.76 -37.29
N LYS A 711 -1.78 -24.67 -38.23
CA LYS A 711 -0.77 -25.24 -39.15
C LYS A 711 -0.08 -24.17 -40.00
N ALA A 712 -0.84 -23.20 -40.52
CA ALA A 712 -0.30 -22.12 -41.33
C ALA A 712 0.65 -21.20 -40.53
N TRP A 713 0.32 -20.90 -39.28
CA TRP A 713 1.19 -20.12 -38.38
C TRP A 713 2.49 -20.85 -38.01
N TRP A 714 2.41 -22.15 -37.69
CA TRP A 714 3.60 -22.98 -37.45
C TRP A 714 4.47 -23.15 -38.69
N LYS A 715 3.87 -23.24 -39.88
CA LYS A 715 4.60 -23.24 -41.16
C LYS A 715 5.36 -21.92 -41.37
N ALA A 716 4.70 -20.78 -41.15
CA ALA A 716 5.33 -19.47 -41.27
C ALA A 716 6.50 -19.31 -40.28
N PHE A 717 6.33 -19.74 -39.03
CA PHE A 717 7.41 -19.72 -38.03
C PHE A 717 8.62 -20.56 -38.46
N ARG A 718 8.40 -21.78 -38.95
CA ARG A 718 9.49 -22.66 -39.44
C ARG A 718 10.20 -22.06 -40.65
N GLU A 719 9.47 -21.46 -41.58
CA GLU A 719 10.03 -20.76 -42.75
C GLU A 719 10.95 -19.61 -42.31
N VAL A 720 10.47 -18.75 -41.40
CA VAL A 720 11.26 -17.62 -40.88
C VAL A 720 12.48 -18.13 -40.12
N LYS A 721 12.32 -19.12 -39.23
CA LYS A 721 13.42 -19.72 -38.47
C LYS A 721 14.50 -20.27 -39.42
N GLY A 722 14.12 -21.02 -40.44
CA GLY A 722 15.07 -21.58 -41.41
C GLY A 722 15.90 -20.50 -42.12
N ARG A 723 15.26 -19.38 -42.50
CA ARG A 723 15.97 -18.26 -43.14
C ARG A 723 16.90 -17.51 -42.20
N VAL A 724 16.50 -17.34 -40.94
CA VAL A 724 17.37 -16.72 -39.93
C VAL A 724 18.52 -17.65 -39.55
N ASP A 725 18.29 -18.97 -39.48
CA ASP A 725 19.33 -19.97 -39.25
C ASP A 725 20.39 -19.97 -40.37
N VAL A 726 20.00 -19.77 -41.63
CA VAL A 726 20.95 -19.59 -42.75
C VAL A 726 21.80 -18.33 -42.56
N ALA A 727 21.19 -17.21 -42.16
CA ALA A 727 21.90 -15.96 -41.89
C ALA A 727 22.86 -16.09 -40.69
N ALA A 728 22.39 -16.71 -39.60
CA ALA A 728 23.19 -17.00 -38.41
C ALA A 728 24.35 -17.95 -38.71
N ARG A 729 24.15 -18.97 -39.54
CA ARG A 729 25.21 -19.90 -39.96
C ARG A 729 26.26 -19.20 -40.81
N LYS A 730 25.84 -18.32 -41.72
CA LYS A 730 26.76 -17.54 -42.58
C LYS A 730 27.65 -16.60 -41.77
N ARG A 731 27.13 -16.01 -40.68
CA ARG A 731 27.87 -15.03 -39.87
C ARG A 731 28.62 -15.64 -38.68
N PHE A 732 28.02 -16.61 -37.99
CA PHE A 732 28.51 -17.14 -36.72
C PHE A 732 28.79 -18.65 -36.73
N GLY A 733 28.55 -19.35 -37.84
CA GLY A 733 28.82 -20.79 -37.98
C GLY A 733 27.82 -21.71 -37.24
N GLY A 734 26.77 -21.18 -36.63
CA GLY A 734 25.77 -21.94 -35.84
C GLY A 734 24.32 -21.70 -36.25
N THR A 735 23.38 -22.40 -35.62
CA THR A 735 21.92 -22.22 -35.78
C THR A 735 21.28 -21.73 -34.48
N LEU A 736 20.11 -21.10 -34.57
CA LEU A 736 19.34 -20.63 -33.42
C LEU A 736 18.87 -21.80 -32.56
N ALA A 737 19.27 -21.79 -31.29
CA ALA A 737 18.65 -22.57 -30.22
C ALA A 737 17.53 -21.75 -29.58
N LEU A 738 16.28 -22.16 -29.83
CA LEU A 738 15.08 -21.49 -29.29
C LEU A 738 14.46 -22.25 -28.11
N THR A 739 15.13 -23.29 -27.62
CA THR A 739 14.79 -24.05 -26.41
C THR A 739 14.95 -23.21 -25.15
#